data_AF-U2DYG8-F1
#
_entry.id   AF-U2DYG8-F1
#
_cell.length_a   1.000
_cell.length_b   1.000
_cell.length_c   1.000
_cell.angle_alpha   90.00
_cell.angle_beta   90.00
_cell.angle_gamma   90.00
#
_symmetry.space_group_name_H-M   'P 1'
#
loop_
_entity.id
_entity.type
_entity.pdbx_description
1 polymer ?
#
loop_
_entity_poly.entity_id
_entity_poly.type
_entity_poly.pdbx_seq_one_letter_code
_entity_poly.pdbx_strand_id
1 'polypeptide(L)'
;MKRILVFILFLLLTGCGITDSFTNNTTDDKENTAPVITIKKSFLTEYEVGSSEPNWLDAVEVTHAEDGTISLTQSNVNTTNVDMNTVGSFDVIFNVIDSGGIAASKKITITIIENTAPVITIKNSFLTEYEVGSSEPNWLDAVEVTDAEDGTISLTQSNINTTNVDMNTVGSFDVIFNVTDSLGKSTTMTITISISTEERFFTVNTNGDTIIDYDISGGRDVVIPKYINGKLITKIGAGAFDYKYLTSVIIPDSVTSIGVRAFVGNSLKSILIPDSVTSIGVRAFEYNPLTNVTIPDSVTTIGTCAFAYNSLTSVTIPNSVTTIGASAFEGNRLTSIIIPDSVTTIEEYAFAHNSLIIVTISNSVTIIGTNAFASNDLTSVTIEGKNSTRFNSSWSSIGFPIELKPTAPVITIKNSFLTEYEVGSSEPNWLDAVEVTDAEDGTISLTQSNINTTNVDMNTVGSFDVIFNVTDSLGKSTTITITISIVEPTDERFFTVNSSGDTIIDYDISGGLDVVIPTYIDGKLITTIGEEAFSRNDLISVTIPDSVTTIGADAFYDNSLTSVTMPNSVITIGTDAFAYNSLTSVTIPDSVTTIGRGAFVGNSLTSVTIPNSVTIIGRSVFAQNSLTSITIPNSVTTIGVRAFASNDLISVTIPDSVTSIGDGAFSNNSLTSVTIPNSVITIGDEAFHYNNLKSVTIPDSVTTIGASAFEGNRLTIIIIPHSVTSIGADAFYDNNITSVIIPNSVTAIGTRAFAKNRLTSLVIPDSVTTIGASAFHSNSLTSVTIPHSVITIEEYVFAYNSLTSVTIPNSVTTIEEYAFAYNSLTSVTIPNSVTTIEAKAFLANPTLSSVTIEGDSTRFKNNWISIGFP
;
A
#
# COMPACT_ATOMS: atom_id res chain seq x y z
N MET A 1 9.86 -77.65 -32.73
CA MET A 1 10.68 -78.87 -32.99
C MET A 1 10.11 -79.58 -34.22
N LYS A 2 10.92 -79.78 -35.28
CA LYS A 2 10.69 -80.67 -36.47
C LYS A 2 9.50 -80.42 -37.44
N ARG A 3 9.84 -80.50 -38.76
CA ARG A 3 9.05 -80.93 -39.96
C ARG A 3 7.99 -79.94 -40.50
N ILE A 4 7.89 -79.62 -41.81
CA ILE A 4 8.23 -80.26 -43.11
C ILE A 4 7.31 -81.44 -43.53
N LEU A 5 6.29 -81.15 -44.37
CA LEU A 5 5.83 -81.90 -45.57
C LEU A 5 4.75 -81.04 -46.32
N VAL A 6 4.59 -80.87 -47.64
CA VAL A 6 5.18 -81.38 -48.93
C VAL A 6 4.34 -82.43 -49.69
N PHE A 7 4.04 -82.16 -50.99
CA PHE A 7 3.36 -82.97 -52.05
C PHE A 7 1.85 -83.32 -51.88
N ILE A 8 0.94 -83.42 -52.87
CA ILE A 8 0.69 -82.95 -54.26
C ILE A 8 -0.63 -83.64 -54.79
N LEU A 9 -1.21 -83.17 -55.91
CA LEU A 9 -2.17 -83.83 -56.85
C LEU A 9 -3.69 -84.07 -56.55
N PHE A 10 -4.51 -83.16 -57.11
CA PHE A 10 -5.42 -83.35 -58.28
C PHE A 10 -6.40 -84.55 -58.46
N LEU A 11 -7.68 -84.16 -58.65
CA LEU A 11 -8.76 -84.68 -59.52
C LEU A 11 -9.04 -86.19 -59.77
N LEU A 12 -10.26 -86.57 -59.36
CA LEU A 12 -11.38 -87.07 -60.21
C LEU A 12 -11.11 -87.48 -61.68
N LEU A 13 -11.66 -88.63 -62.09
CA LEU A 13 -11.99 -88.96 -63.49
C LEU A 13 -13.17 -89.94 -63.59
N THR A 14 -13.97 -89.83 -64.64
CA THR A 14 -15.15 -90.68 -64.94
C THR A 14 -15.22 -91.04 -66.43
N GLY A 15 -15.88 -92.15 -66.78
CA GLY A 15 -16.60 -92.23 -68.07
C GLY A 15 -15.90 -92.80 -69.32
N CYS A 16 -15.36 -94.02 -69.24
CA CYS A 16 -15.32 -95.07 -70.29
C CYS A 16 -15.62 -94.71 -71.79
N GLY A 17 -14.68 -95.04 -72.71
CA GLY A 17 -14.92 -95.13 -74.16
C GLY A 17 -13.67 -95.60 -74.93
N ILE A 18 -13.76 -96.64 -75.75
CA ILE A 18 -12.64 -97.47 -76.28
C ILE A 18 -13.01 -98.05 -77.65
N THR A 19 -12.18 -98.21 -78.69
CA THR A 19 -11.00 -97.49 -79.25
C THR A 19 -11.09 -97.69 -80.81
N ASP A 20 -10.14 -97.55 -81.75
CA ASP A 20 -8.67 -97.37 -81.76
C ASP A 20 -8.16 -96.85 -83.13
N SER A 21 -7.02 -96.15 -83.16
CA SER A 21 -5.93 -96.21 -84.18
C SER A 21 -5.06 -94.93 -84.25
N PHE A 22 -3.74 -95.14 -84.42
CA PHE A 22 -2.66 -94.14 -84.41
C PHE A 22 -2.61 -93.29 -85.71
N THR A 23 -2.00 -92.09 -85.82
CA THR A 23 -0.98 -91.41 -84.97
C THR A 23 -0.94 -89.87 -85.19
N ASN A 24 -0.49 -89.13 -84.17
CA ASN A 24 0.19 -87.81 -84.18
C ASN A 24 -0.45 -86.54 -84.79
N ASN A 25 -1.11 -85.73 -83.93
CA ASN A 25 -0.57 -84.54 -83.23
C ASN A 25 0.60 -83.71 -83.86
N THR A 26 0.67 -82.38 -83.67
CA THR A 26 -0.30 -81.36 -83.17
C THR A 26 0.14 -79.95 -83.61
N THR A 27 -0.78 -79.00 -83.65
CA THR A 27 -0.49 -77.56 -83.46
C THR A 27 -0.44 -77.22 -81.97
N ASP A 28 0.31 -76.20 -81.59
CA ASP A 28 0.54 -75.79 -80.20
C ASP A 28 -0.53 -74.77 -79.74
N ASP A 29 -1.02 -74.92 -78.51
CA ASP A 29 -2.01 -74.03 -77.88
C ASP A 29 -1.32 -73.12 -76.85
N LYS A 30 -1.60 -71.81 -76.89
CA LYS A 30 -1.07 -70.88 -75.87
C LYS A 30 -1.87 -70.98 -74.56
N GLU A 31 -1.21 -71.33 -73.46
CA GLU A 31 -1.79 -71.17 -72.12
C GLU A 31 -1.93 -69.68 -71.80
N ASN A 32 -3.18 -69.22 -71.61
CA ASN A 32 -3.49 -67.82 -71.30
C ASN A 32 -3.37 -67.59 -69.78
N THR A 33 -2.27 -66.98 -69.33
CA THR A 33 -1.93 -66.85 -67.90
C THR A 33 -2.25 -65.47 -67.32
N ALA A 34 -2.92 -65.43 -66.16
CA ALA A 34 -3.22 -64.17 -65.48
C ALA A 34 -1.95 -63.38 -65.05
N PRO A 35 -1.99 -62.02 -65.04
CA PRO A 35 -0.86 -61.19 -64.65
C PRO A 35 -0.49 -61.32 -63.16
N VAL A 36 0.81 -61.28 -62.86
CA VAL A 36 1.37 -61.46 -61.52
C VAL A 36 1.59 -60.12 -60.83
N ILE A 37 0.79 -59.84 -59.81
CA ILE A 37 0.90 -58.62 -58.98
C ILE A 37 1.83 -58.88 -57.79
N THR A 38 2.98 -58.21 -57.77
CA THR A 38 4.03 -58.30 -56.74
C THR A 38 4.05 -57.03 -55.90
N ILE A 39 4.07 -57.16 -54.57
CA ILE A 39 4.14 -56.00 -53.65
C ILE A 39 5.60 -55.57 -53.53
N LYS A 40 5.89 -54.27 -53.67
CA LYS A 40 7.25 -53.73 -53.54
C LYS A 40 7.67 -53.72 -52.07
N LYS A 41 8.86 -54.25 -51.77
CA LYS A 41 9.41 -54.30 -50.39
C LYS A 41 9.68 -52.94 -49.74
N SER A 42 9.63 -51.86 -50.52
CA SER A 42 9.79 -50.48 -50.07
C SER A 42 8.46 -49.77 -49.80
N PHE A 43 7.32 -50.44 -49.97
CA PHE A 43 6.02 -49.87 -49.64
C PHE A 43 5.75 -49.97 -48.14
N LEU A 44 5.26 -48.88 -47.56
CA LEU A 44 4.89 -48.81 -46.14
C LEU A 44 3.47 -49.36 -45.95
N THR A 45 3.24 -50.13 -44.88
CA THR A 45 1.92 -50.74 -44.59
C THR A 45 1.30 -50.25 -43.28
N GLU A 46 1.91 -49.26 -42.64
CA GLU A 46 1.52 -48.71 -41.33
C GLU A 46 1.54 -47.17 -41.43
N TYR A 47 0.46 -46.51 -41.01
CA TYR A 47 0.28 -45.06 -41.13
C TYR A 47 -0.40 -44.48 -39.89
N GLU A 48 -0.10 -43.23 -39.54
CA GLU A 48 -0.73 -42.53 -38.42
C GLU A 48 -2.17 -42.11 -38.75
N VAL A 49 -3.06 -42.13 -37.77
CA VAL A 49 -4.43 -41.61 -37.91
C VAL A 49 -4.42 -40.13 -38.32
N GLY A 50 -5.25 -39.78 -39.30
CA GLY A 50 -5.27 -38.46 -39.95
C GLY A 50 -4.21 -38.24 -41.04
N SER A 51 -3.39 -39.24 -41.37
CA SER A 51 -2.40 -39.14 -42.47
C SER A 51 -3.05 -38.92 -43.84
N SER A 52 -2.39 -38.14 -44.70
CA SER A 52 -2.73 -38.07 -46.13
C SER A 52 -2.51 -39.41 -46.84
N GLU A 53 -3.40 -39.81 -47.73
CA GLU A 53 -3.25 -41.05 -48.51
C GLU A 53 -1.92 -41.10 -49.29
N PRO A 54 -1.19 -42.23 -49.28
CA PRO A 54 0.00 -42.46 -50.11
C PRO A 54 -0.36 -42.67 -51.59
N ASN A 55 0.63 -42.57 -52.48
CA ASN A 55 0.45 -42.98 -53.87
C ASN A 55 0.39 -44.52 -53.98
N TRP A 56 -0.83 -45.07 -53.94
CA TRP A 56 -1.07 -46.51 -54.02
C TRP A 56 -0.47 -47.19 -55.26
N LEU A 57 -0.30 -46.47 -56.37
CA LEU A 57 0.32 -47.02 -57.60
C LEU A 57 1.79 -47.43 -57.40
N ASP A 58 2.48 -46.84 -56.42
CA ASP A 58 3.85 -47.22 -56.08
C ASP A 58 3.94 -48.52 -55.25
N ALA A 59 2.83 -49.02 -54.70
CA ALA A 59 2.82 -50.19 -53.81
C ALA A 59 3.16 -51.51 -54.49
N VAL A 60 2.88 -51.63 -55.79
CA VAL A 60 3.02 -52.89 -56.54
C VAL A 60 3.82 -52.73 -57.84
N GLU A 61 4.33 -53.85 -58.33
CA GLU A 61 4.80 -54.03 -59.70
C GLU A 61 4.03 -55.23 -60.30
N VAL A 62 3.63 -55.12 -61.57
CA VAL A 62 2.77 -56.12 -62.22
C VAL A 62 3.44 -56.61 -63.49
N THR A 63 3.55 -57.93 -63.64
CA THR A 63 4.22 -58.56 -64.79
C THR A 63 3.38 -59.69 -65.38
N HIS A 64 3.37 -59.80 -66.71
CA HIS A 64 2.78 -60.93 -67.43
C HIS A 64 3.85 -61.60 -68.31
N ALA A 65 3.71 -62.92 -68.53
CA ALA A 65 4.69 -63.73 -69.26
C ALA A 65 4.84 -63.31 -70.73
N GLU A 66 3.78 -62.79 -71.36
CA GLU A 66 3.84 -62.30 -72.75
C GLU A 66 3.96 -60.78 -72.85
N ASP A 67 3.26 -60.00 -72.01
CA ASP A 67 3.21 -58.53 -72.13
C ASP A 67 4.36 -57.80 -71.39
N GLY A 68 5.13 -58.48 -70.53
CA GLY A 68 6.15 -57.84 -69.70
C GLY A 68 5.55 -57.05 -68.53
N THR A 69 6.11 -55.88 -68.20
CA THR A 69 5.64 -55.04 -67.08
C THR A 69 4.41 -54.23 -67.49
N ILE A 70 3.31 -54.40 -66.75
CA ILE A 70 2.03 -53.70 -66.97
C ILE A 70 1.98 -52.42 -66.14
N SER A 71 1.85 -51.27 -66.81
CA SER A 71 1.65 -49.97 -66.17
C SER A 71 0.24 -49.85 -65.56
N LEU A 72 0.15 -49.35 -64.33
CA LEU A 72 -1.12 -49.14 -63.63
C LEU A 72 -1.60 -47.69 -63.71
N THR A 73 -2.91 -47.52 -63.51
CA THR A 73 -3.61 -46.23 -63.40
C THR A 73 -4.51 -46.25 -62.17
N GLN A 74 -5.01 -45.10 -61.72
CA GLN A 74 -5.83 -45.03 -60.51
C GLN A 74 -7.10 -45.91 -60.57
N SER A 75 -7.66 -46.19 -61.75
CA SER A 75 -8.80 -47.11 -61.91
C SER A 75 -8.46 -48.58 -61.62
N ASN A 76 -7.18 -48.94 -61.49
CA ASN A 76 -6.74 -50.27 -61.08
C ASN A 76 -6.70 -50.45 -59.54
N VAL A 77 -6.89 -49.37 -58.77
CA VAL A 77 -6.82 -49.41 -57.30
C VAL A 77 -8.20 -49.15 -56.71
N ASN A 78 -8.63 -50.02 -55.80
CA ASN A 78 -9.81 -49.80 -54.97
C ASN A 78 -9.38 -49.52 -53.52
N THR A 79 -9.72 -48.32 -53.05
CA THR A 79 -9.51 -47.81 -51.68
C THR A 79 -10.83 -47.47 -50.97
N THR A 80 -11.98 -47.91 -51.49
CA THR A 80 -13.32 -47.51 -50.98
C THR A 80 -13.56 -47.85 -49.51
N ASN A 81 -12.80 -48.81 -48.96
CA ASN A 81 -12.86 -49.21 -47.55
C ASN A 81 -11.69 -48.66 -46.72
N VAL A 82 -10.82 -47.79 -47.25
CA VAL A 82 -9.76 -47.13 -46.49
C VAL A 82 -10.31 -45.85 -45.90
N ASP A 83 -10.21 -45.72 -44.57
CA ASP A 83 -10.37 -44.44 -43.89
C ASP A 83 -9.09 -44.15 -43.10
N MET A 84 -8.34 -43.13 -43.54
CA MET A 84 -7.12 -42.70 -42.85
C MET A 84 -7.40 -42.08 -41.48
N ASN A 85 -8.66 -41.75 -41.15
CA ASN A 85 -9.08 -41.06 -39.93
C ASN A 85 -9.62 -42.00 -38.84
N THR A 86 -9.62 -43.31 -39.09
CA THR A 86 -10.08 -44.33 -38.14
C THR A 86 -8.98 -45.35 -37.90
N VAL A 87 -8.66 -45.66 -36.64
CA VAL A 87 -7.69 -46.71 -36.27
C VAL A 87 -8.19 -48.09 -36.70
N GLY A 88 -7.32 -48.91 -37.30
CA GLY A 88 -7.67 -50.27 -37.72
C GLY A 88 -6.97 -50.73 -39.00
N SER A 89 -7.28 -51.95 -39.44
CA SER A 89 -6.68 -52.54 -40.65
C SER A 89 -7.63 -52.46 -41.85
N PHE A 90 -7.17 -51.88 -42.95
CA PHE A 90 -7.96 -51.64 -44.16
C PHE A 90 -7.34 -52.29 -45.40
N ASP A 91 -8.16 -52.64 -46.37
CA ASP A 91 -7.75 -53.39 -47.55
C ASP A 91 -7.76 -52.56 -48.83
N VAL A 92 -6.57 -52.37 -49.40
CA VAL A 92 -6.36 -51.80 -50.74
C VAL A 92 -6.30 -52.93 -51.75
N ILE A 93 -7.18 -52.90 -52.74
CA ILE A 93 -7.32 -53.99 -53.72
C ILE A 93 -6.90 -53.51 -55.11
N PHE A 94 -5.80 -54.07 -55.61
CA PHE A 94 -5.28 -53.87 -56.94
C PHE A 94 -5.93 -54.86 -57.91
N ASN A 95 -6.61 -54.37 -58.94
CA ASN A 95 -7.29 -55.17 -59.94
C ASN A 95 -6.75 -54.82 -61.34
N VAL A 96 -6.20 -55.82 -62.02
CA VAL A 96 -5.53 -55.66 -63.32
C VAL A 96 -6.14 -56.65 -64.29
N ILE A 97 -6.41 -56.19 -65.52
CA ILE A 97 -6.84 -57.03 -66.63
C ILE A 97 -5.74 -56.93 -67.70
N ASP A 98 -5.30 -58.07 -68.22
CA ASP A 98 -4.29 -58.14 -69.28
C ASP A 98 -4.85 -57.86 -70.68
N SER A 99 -3.98 -57.93 -71.69
CA SER A 99 -4.35 -57.73 -73.10
C SER A 99 -5.29 -58.82 -73.66
N GLY A 100 -5.35 -59.99 -73.01
CA GLY A 100 -6.22 -61.12 -73.34
C GLY A 100 -7.57 -61.11 -72.60
N GLY A 101 -7.77 -60.17 -71.67
CA GLY A 101 -9.00 -60.03 -70.89
C GLY A 101 -9.06 -60.86 -69.59
N ILE A 102 -7.96 -61.49 -69.15
CA ILE A 102 -7.93 -62.20 -67.87
C ILE A 102 -7.62 -61.20 -66.74
N ALA A 103 -8.41 -61.31 -65.66
CA ALA A 103 -8.27 -60.47 -64.48
C ALA A 103 -7.42 -61.14 -63.39
N ALA A 104 -6.49 -60.39 -62.80
CA ALA A 104 -5.82 -60.71 -61.54
C ALA A 104 -6.17 -59.67 -60.47
N SER A 105 -6.22 -60.10 -59.21
CA SER A 105 -6.52 -59.25 -58.07
C SER A 105 -5.55 -59.51 -56.92
N LYS A 106 -5.11 -58.44 -56.24
CA LYS A 106 -4.18 -58.50 -55.11
C LYS A 106 -4.62 -57.55 -54.00
N LYS A 107 -4.66 -58.08 -52.78
CA LYS A 107 -4.95 -57.32 -51.55
C LYS A 107 -3.64 -56.91 -50.88
N ILE A 108 -3.52 -55.64 -50.52
CA ILE A 108 -2.58 -55.14 -49.51
C ILE A 108 -3.43 -54.70 -48.33
N THR A 109 -3.13 -55.20 -47.14
CA THR A 109 -3.69 -54.68 -45.90
C THR A 109 -2.74 -53.61 -45.36
N ILE A 110 -3.25 -52.41 -45.13
CA ILE A 110 -2.59 -51.39 -44.33
C ILE A 110 -3.16 -51.42 -42.91
N THR A 111 -2.41 -50.88 -41.95
CA THR A 111 -2.90 -50.57 -40.61
C THR A 111 -2.78 -49.07 -40.38
N ILE A 112 -3.90 -48.43 -40.03
CA ILE A 112 -3.87 -47.11 -39.40
C ILE A 112 -3.69 -47.35 -37.90
N ILE A 113 -2.65 -46.74 -37.33
CA ILE A 113 -2.33 -46.77 -35.91
C ILE A 113 -2.57 -45.39 -35.29
N GLU A 114 -2.77 -45.36 -33.99
CA GLU A 114 -2.69 -44.15 -33.19
C GLU A 114 -1.43 -44.25 -32.33
N ASN A 115 -0.59 -43.22 -32.40
CA ASN A 115 0.78 -43.20 -31.87
C ASN A 115 1.04 -41.82 -31.23
N THR A 116 -0.03 -41.19 -30.73
CA THR A 116 -0.04 -39.95 -29.96
C THR A 116 0.71 -40.13 -28.65
N ALA A 117 1.24 -39.05 -28.09
CA ALA A 117 1.77 -39.09 -26.73
C ALA A 117 0.63 -38.88 -25.72
N PRO A 118 0.67 -39.52 -24.53
CA PRO A 118 -0.46 -39.56 -23.60
C PRO A 118 -0.83 -38.16 -23.07
N VAL A 119 -2.13 -37.88 -22.90
CA VAL A 119 -2.61 -36.56 -22.45
C VAL A 119 -2.69 -36.50 -20.93
N ILE A 120 -1.94 -35.59 -20.33
CA ILE A 120 -1.96 -35.31 -18.88
C ILE A 120 -2.95 -34.16 -18.63
N THR A 121 -3.88 -34.35 -17.69
CA THR A 121 -4.91 -33.36 -17.29
C THR A 121 -4.85 -33.12 -15.78
N ILE A 122 -4.75 -31.85 -15.35
CA ILE A 122 -4.78 -31.50 -13.92
C ILE A 122 -6.20 -31.71 -13.38
N LYS A 123 -6.36 -32.37 -12.23
CA LYS A 123 -7.67 -32.55 -11.61
C LYS A 123 -8.10 -31.25 -10.90
N ASN A 124 -9.35 -30.82 -11.09
CA ASN A 124 -9.92 -29.62 -10.45
C ASN A 124 -9.92 -29.64 -8.90
N SER A 125 -9.57 -30.76 -8.27
CA SER A 125 -9.41 -30.92 -6.82
C SER A 125 -7.96 -30.79 -6.32
N PHE A 126 -7.00 -30.58 -7.21
CA PHE A 126 -5.60 -30.39 -6.87
C PHE A 126 -5.31 -28.93 -6.53
N LEU A 127 -4.48 -28.69 -5.51
CA LEU A 127 -4.08 -27.37 -5.06
C LEU A 127 -2.74 -26.99 -5.71
N THR A 128 -2.60 -25.73 -6.13
CA THR A 128 -1.34 -25.17 -6.64
C THR A 128 -0.67 -24.22 -5.64
N GLU A 129 -1.24 -24.07 -4.44
CA GLU A 129 -0.77 -23.16 -3.39
C GLU A 129 -0.63 -23.93 -2.06
N TYR A 130 0.50 -23.73 -1.39
CA TYR A 130 0.90 -24.42 -0.17
C TYR A 130 1.67 -23.46 0.76
N GLU A 131 1.98 -23.90 1.98
CA GLU A 131 2.56 -23.05 3.02
C GLU A 131 3.90 -23.62 3.49
N VAL A 132 4.86 -22.77 3.85
CA VAL A 132 6.28 -23.17 3.97
C VAL A 132 6.56 -24.19 5.09
N GLY A 133 6.63 -25.48 4.76
CA GLY A 133 6.76 -26.61 5.69
C GLY A 133 5.53 -27.52 5.78
N SER A 134 4.53 -27.33 4.90
CA SER A 134 3.47 -28.33 4.68
C SER A 134 4.07 -29.69 4.32
N SER A 135 3.43 -30.78 4.76
CA SER A 135 3.80 -32.13 4.31
C SER A 135 3.61 -32.26 2.80
N GLU A 136 4.60 -32.85 2.11
CA GLU A 136 4.54 -33.11 0.67
C GLU A 136 3.25 -33.88 0.31
N PRO A 137 2.39 -33.36 -0.58
CA PRO A 137 1.12 -33.98 -0.94
C PRO A 137 1.33 -35.20 -1.84
N ASN A 138 0.32 -36.06 -1.97
CA ASN A 138 0.38 -37.19 -2.89
C ASN A 138 0.25 -36.73 -4.35
N TRP A 139 1.37 -36.39 -4.99
CA TRP A 139 1.40 -35.92 -6.38
C TRP A 139 0.76 -36.89 -7.39
N LEU A 140 0.66 -38.19 -7.07
CA LEU A 140 -0.04 -39.19 -7.88
C LEU A 140 -1.53 -38.85 -8.06
N ASP A 141 -2.15 -38.13 -7.12
CA ASP A 141 -3.55 -37.73 -7.20
C ASP A 141 -3.75 -36.42 -7.99
N ALA A 142 -2.69 -35.66 -8.28
CA ALA A 142 -2.75 -34.32 -8.89
C ALA A 142 -3.33 -34.29 -10.31
N VAL A 143 -3.04 -35.32 -11.10
CA VAL A 143 -3.38 -35.40 -12.52
C VAL A 143 -4.16 -36.67 -12.83
N GLU A 144 -4.97 -36.65 -13.88
CA GLU A 144 -5.42 -37.84 -14.60
C GLU A 144 -4.67 -37.91 -15.94
N VAL A 145 -4.33 -39.10 -16.39
CA VAL A 145 -3.60 -39.29 -17.64
C VAL A 145 -4.35 -40.27 -18.51
N THR A 146 -4.69 -39.84 -19.72
CA THR A 146 -5.45 -40.61 -20.68
C THR A 146 -4.73 -40.64 -22.02
N ASP A 147 -4.55 -41.82 -22.56
CA ASP A 147 -4.19 -42.05 -23.95
C ASP A 147 -5.39 -42.62 -24.73
N ALA A 148 -5.35 -42.54 -26.06
CA ALA A 148 -6.40 -43.04 -26.94
C ALA A 148 -6.43 -44.58 -27.06
N GLU A 149 -5.26 -45.24 -27.01
CA GLU A 149 -5.13 -46.71 -27.10
C GLU A 149 -4.99 -47.33 -25.70
N ASP A 150 -4.09 -46.81 -24.85
CA ASP A 150 -3.85 -47.34 -23.49
C ASP A 150 -4.98 -46.97 -22.48
N GLY A 151 -5.82 -45.98 -22.79
CA GLY A 151 -6.85 -45.48 -21.89
C GLY A 151 -6.27 -44.73 -20.67
N THR A 152 -6.84 -44.92 -19.48
CA THR A 152 -6.36 -44.25 -18.26
C THR A 152 -5.04 -44.87 -17.75
N ILE A 153 -3.93 -44.17 -17.96
CA ILE A 153 -2.59 -44.62 -17.55
C ILE A 153 -2.40 -44.40 -16.03
N SER A 154 -2.04 -45.48 -15.32
CA SER A 154 -1.78 -45.43 -13.88
C SER A 154 -0.35 -44.98 -13.58
N LEU A 155 -0.20 -43.92 -12.78
CA LEU A 155 1.10 -43.34 -12.43
C LEU A 155 1.82 -44.05 -11.28
N THR A 156 3.14 -43.87 -11.24
CA THR A 156 4.03 -44.32 -10.16
C THR A 156 4.98 -43.19 -9.76
N GLN A 157 5.64 -43.28 -8.59
CA GLN A 157 6.57 -42.22 -8.16
C GLN A 157 7.73 -41.99 -9.15
N SER A 158 8.12 -43.02 -9.92
CA SER A 158 9.11 -42.91 -11.00
C SER A 158 8.68 -42.01 -12.17
N ASN A 159 7.40 -41.67 -12.28
CA ASN A 159 6.87 -40.72 -13.26
C ASN A 159 6.93 -39.26 -12.76
N ILE A 160 7.28 -39.01 -11.50
CA ILE A 160 7.20 -37.69 -10.87
C ILE A 160 8.59 -37.25 -10.43
N ASN A 161 9.02 -36.07 -10.88
CA ASN A 161 10.25 -35.44 -10.45
C ASN A 161 9.92 -34.20 -9.59
N THR A 162 10.17 -34.34 -8.27
CA THR A 162 10.06 -33.27 -7.27
C THR A 162 11.42 -32.85 -6.71
N THR A 163 12.53 -33.16 -7.40
CA THR A 163 13.92 -32.92 -6.91
C THR A 163 14.21 -31.45 -6.56
N ASN A 164 13.49 -30.51 -7.17
CA ASN A 164 13.61 -29.07 -6.92
C ASN A 164 12.55 -28.54 -5.93
N VAL A 165 11.57 -29.35 -5.52
CA VAL A 165 10.49 -28.93 -4.62
C VAL A 165 10.97 -29.04 -3.18
N ASP A 166 11.35 -27.92 -2.58
CA ASP A 166 11.54 -27.83 -1.14
C ASP A 166 10.30 -27.20 -0.50
N MET A 167 9.46 -28.05 0.12
CA MET A 167 8.28 -27.58 0.84
C MET A 167 8.62 -26.55 1.94
N ASN A 168 9.87 -26.52 2.43
CA ASN A 168 10.34 -25.69 3.55
C ASN A 168 10.97 -24.36 3.11
N THR A 169 10.95 -24.02 1.81
CA THR A 169 11.42 -22.73 1.29
C THR A 169 10.25 -21.96 0.64
N VAL A 170 10.17 -20.65 0.86
CA VAL A 170 9.18 -19.77 0.19
C VAL A 170 9.60 -19.54 -1.27
N GLY A 171 8.68 -19.72 -2.21
CA GLY A 171 8.96 -19.60 -3.64
C GLY A 171 7.98 -20.41 -4.50
N SER A 172 8.22 -20.44 -5.81
CA SER A 172 7.48 -21.29 -6.74
C SER A 172 8.35 -22.46 -7.20
N PHE A 173 7.77 -23.68 -7.22
CA PHE A 173 8.50 -24.93 -7.45
C PHE A 173 7.77 -25.83 -8.45
N ASP A 174 8.54 -26.43 -9.34
CA ASP A 174 8.02 -27.24 -10.44
C ASP A 174 7.91 -28.73 -10.07
N VAL A 175 6.68 -29.25 -10.06
CA VAL A 175 6.37 -30.68 -10.01
C VAL A 175 6.29 -31.18 -11.45
N ILE A 176 7.25 -32.01 -11.89
CA ILE A 176 7.34 -32.44 -13.29
C ILE A 176 6.87 -33.88 -13.44
N PHE A 177 5.77 -34.07 -14.16
CA PHE A 177 5.20 -35.36 -14.54
C PHE A 177 5.77 -35.79 -15.90
N ASN A 178 6.38 -36.98 -15.95
CA ASN A 178 6.88 -37.61 -17.17
C ASN A 178 6.22 -38.97 -17.32
N VAL A 179 5.35 -39.09 -18.33
CA VAL A 179 4.55 -40.30 -18.57
C VAL A 179 4.87 -40.85 -19.94
N THR A 180 5.08 -42.16 -20.01
CA THR A 180 5.32 -42.89 -21.26
C THR A 180 4.25 -43.96 -21.39
N ASP A 181 3.69 -44.10 -22.59
CA ASP A 181 2.72 -45.13 -22.95
C ASP A 181 3.37 -46.51 -23.19
N SER A 182 2.57 -47.51 -23.59
CA SER A 182 3.01 -48.86 -23.92
C SER A 182 3.80 -48.97 -25.23
N LEU A 183 3.75 -47.95 -26.10
CA LEU A 183 4.44 -47.88 -27.40
C LEU A 183 5.79 -47.14 -27.33
N GLY A 184 6.05 -46.39 -26.24
CA GLY A 184 7.26 -45.62 -25.99
C GLY A 184 7.18 -44.13 -26.32
N LYS A 185 6.00 -43.53 -26.50
CA LYS A 185 5.87 -42.05 -26.59
C LYS A 185 5.75 -41.45 -25.20
N SER A 186 6.32 -40.27 -25.01
CA SER A 186 6.34 -39.58 -23.72
C SER A 186 5.74 -38.19 -23.80
N THR A 187 4.93 -37.84 -22.79
CA THR A 187 4.47 -36.48 -22.52
C THR A 187 5.06 -36.01 -21.20
N THR A 188 5.48 -34.74 -21.17
CA THR A 188 5.92 -34.04 -19.96
C THR A 188 4.93 -32.92 -19.64
N MET A 189 4.47 -32.85 -18.39
CA MET A 189 3.75 -31.70 -17.84
C MET A 189 4.47 -31.18 -16.61
N THR A 190 4.68 -29.87 -16.55
CA THR A 190 5.11 -29.17 -15.33
C THR A 190 3.90 -28.53 -14.68
N ILE A 191 3.72 -28.76 -13.37
CA ILE A 191 2.81 -27.98 -12.55
C ILE A 191 3.65 -27.19 -11.56
N THR A 192 3.67 -25.87 -11.72
CA THR A 192 4.31 -24.97 -10.76
C THR A 192 3.37 -24.80 -9.56
N ILE A 193 3.85 -25.17 -8.36
CA ILE A 193 3.19 -24.83 -7.11
C ILE A 193 3.83 -23.59 -6.50
N SER A 194 3.06 -22.79 -5.75
CA SER A 194 3.56 -21.63 -5.01
C SER A 194 3.49 -21.88 -3.50
N ILE A 195 4.58 -21.58 -2.81
CA ILE A 195 4.73 -21.72 -1.35
C ILE A 195 4.89 -20.33 -0.74
N SER A 196 3.95 -19.98 0.14
CA SER A 196 3.79 -18.62 0.67
C SER A 196 3.66 -18.55 2.21
N THR A 197 3.40 -17.34 2.71
CA THR A 197 3.31 -16.91 4.12
C THR A 197 2.29 -15.76 4.17
N GLU A 198 1.33 -15.62 5.10
CA GLU A 198 1.48 -15.75 6.56
C GLU A 198 0.25 -16.24 7.36
N GLU A 199 -0.96 -16.36 6.80
CA GLU A 199 -2.19 -16.53 7.63
C GLU A 199 -2.16 -17.72 8.60
N ARG A 200 -1.65 -18.90 8.21
CA ARG A 200 -1.59 -20.08 9.09
C ARG A 200 -0.80 -19.91 10.39
N PHE A 201 0.12 -18.94 10.45
CA PHE A 201 0.94 -18.77 11.66
C PHE A 201 0.09 -18.25 12.81
N PHE A 202 -0.95 -17.48 12.51
CA PHE A 202 -1.85 -16.88 13.48
C PHE A 202 -3.00 -17.83 13.80
N THR A 203 -2.89 -18.57 14.90
CA THR A 203 -4.03 -19.34 15.43
C THR A 203 -5.07 -18.36 15.99
N VAL A 204 -6.32 -18.45 15.55
CA VAL A 204 -7.42 -17.61 16.05
C VAL A 204 -8.41 -18.38 16.92
N ASN A 205 -9.19 -17.67 17.74
CA ASN A 205 -10.25 -18.25 18.56
C ASN A 205 -11.44 -18.77 17.73
N THR A 206 -12.43 -19.39 18.40
CA THR A 206 -13.66 -19.93 17.77
C THR A 206 -14.53 -18.90 17.04
N ASN A 207 -14.34 -17.60 17.30
CA ASN A 207 -15.06 -16.52 16.63
C ASN A 207 -14.31 -16.00 15.40
N GLY A 208 -13.00 -16.29 15.31
CA GLY A 208 -12.05 -15.66 14.39
C GLY A 208 -11.73 -14.20 14.70
N ASP A 209 -12.15 -13.65 15.85
CA ASP A 209 -12.02 -12.22 16.17
C ASP A 209 -10.77 -11.89 17.00
N THR A 210 -10.05 -12.92 17.47
CA THR A 210 -8.94 -12.83 18.42
C THR A 210 -7.84 -13.81 18.03
N ILE A 211 -6.60 -13.34 17.84
CA ILE A 211 -5.41 -14.20 17.71
C ILE A 211 -5.04 -14.77 19.07
N ILE A 212 -4.80 -16.07 19.18
CA ILE A 212 -4.52 -16.78 20.44
C ILE A 212 -3.16 -17.48 20.48
N ASP A 213 -2.51 -17.71 19.33
CA ASP A 213 -1.10 -18.13 19.24
C ASP A 213 -0.49 -17.69 17.90
N TYR A 214 0.84 -17.61 17.85
CA TYR A 214 1.64 -17.33 16.66
C TYR A 214 2.76 -18.35 16.49
N ASP A 215 2.78 -19.10 15.39
CA ASP A 215 3.91 -19.96 15.07
C ASP A 215 5.10 -19.14 14.54
N ILE A 216 6.21 -19.21 15.28
CA ILE A 216 7.48 -18.55 15.00
C ILE A 216 8.17 -19.03 13.71
N SER A 217 7.68 -20.11 13.09
CA SER A 217 8.10 -20.47 11.73
C SER A 217 7.69 -19.42 10.67
N GLY A 218 6.81 -18.47 11.02
CA GLY A 218 6.49 -17.29 10.19
C GLY A 218 7.50 -16.15 10.22
N GLY A 219 8.50 -16.19 11.11
CA GLY A 219 9.52 -15.16 11.23
C GLY A 219 9.36 -14.25 12.45
N ARG A 220 10.21 -13.21 12.53
CA ARG A 220 10.39 -12.39 13.73
C ARG A 220 9.96 -10.94 13.57
N ASP A 221 9.78 -10.48 12.35
CA ASP A 221 9.25 -9.16 12.02
C ASP A 221 7.84 -9.39 11.48
N VAL A 222 6.84 -9.27 12.36
CA VAL A 222 5.49 -9.79 12.12
C VAL A 222 4.55 -8.67 11.71
N VAL A 223 3.80 -8.86 10.62
CA VAL A 223 2.70 -7.97 10.23
C VAL A 223 1.40 -8.68 10.56
N ILE A 224 0.75 -8.31 11.66
CA ILE A 224 -0.53 -8.93 12.03
C ILE A 224 -1.58 -8.52 10.99
N PRO A 225 -2.18 -9.46 10.23
CA PRO A 225 -3.15 -9.11 9.20
C PRO A 225 -4.48 -8.72 9.85
N LYS A 226 -5.14 -7.71 9.26
CA LYS A 226 -6.44 -7.20 9.70
C LYS A 226 -7.56 -8.23 9.59
N TYR A 227 -7.43 -9.17 8.66
CA TYR A 227 -8.32 -10.30 8.49
C TYR A 227 -7.52 -11.61 8.53
N ILE A 228 -8.06 -12.63 9.21
CA ILE A 228 -7.57 -14.01 9.14
C ILE A 228 -8.78 -14.90 8.87
N ASN A 229 -8.69 -15.82 7.91
CA ASN A 229 -9.80 -16.68 7.46
C ASN A 229 -11.10 -15.88 7.17
N GLY A 230 -10.95 -14.67 6.62
CA GLY A 230 -12.07 -13.74 6.36
C GLY A 230 -12.75 -13.17 7.61
N LYS A 231 -12.11 -13.18 8.77
CA LYS A 231 -12.60 -12.62 10.04
C LYS A 231 -11.75 -11.44 10.50
N LEU A 232 -12.41 -10.34 10.86
CA LEU A 232 -11.75 -9.12 11.33
C LEU A 232 -11.09 -9.35 12.70
N ILE A 233 -9.79 -9.12 12.80
CA ILE A 233 -9.02 -9.28 14.03
C ILE A 233 -9.23 -8.06 14.91
N THR A 234 -10.07 -8.22 15.93
CA THR A 234 -10.39 -7.16 16.88
C THR A 234 -9.58 -7.21 18.17
N LYS A 235 -8.83 -8.30 18.42
CA LYS A 235 -8.10 -8.52 19.68
C LYS A 235 -6.83 -9.33 19.47
N ILE A 236 -5.83 -9.03 20.28
CA ILE A 236 -4.70 -9.94 20.53
C ILE A 236 -4.97 -10.65 21.86
N GLY A 237 -4.99 -11.97 21.83
CA GLY A 237 -5.34 -12.83 22.95
C GLY A 237 -4.26 -12.94 24.01
N ALA A 238 -4.57 -13.68 25.08
CA ALA A 238 -3.62 -13.89 26.16
C ALA A 238 -2.48 -14.82 25.71
N GLY A 239 -1.23 -14.36 25.84
CA GLY A 239 -0.02 -15.11 25.49
C GLY A 239 0.25 -15.30 23.99
N ALA A 240 -0.52 -14.67 23.09
CA ALA A 240 -0.52 -14.98 21.66
C ALA A 240 0.87 -14.90 20.96
N PHE A 241 1.76 -14.04 21.42
CA PHE A 241 3.13 -13.87 20.92
C PHE A 241 4.17 -14.00 22.05
N ASP A 242 3.87 -14.72 23.13
CA ASP A 242 4.71 -14.91 24.32
C ASP A 242 5.98 -15.75 24.01
N TYR A 243 7.16 -15.25 24.40
CA TYR A 243 8.50 -15.82 24.19
C TYR A 243 8.84 -16.24 22.74
N LYS A 244 8.28 -15.57 21.72
CA LYS A 244 8.55 -15.88 20.30
C LYS A 244 9.86 -15.28 19.75
N TYR A 245 10.57 -14.45 20.53
CA TYR A 245 11.77 -13.71 20.12
C TYR A 245 11.57 -12.74 18.93
N LEU A 246 10.39 -12.13 18.82
CA LEU A 246 10.07 -11.16 17.76
C LEU A 246 10.94 -9.91 17.85
N THR A 247 11.34 -9.38 16.70
CA THR A 247 12.16 -8.17 16.55
C THR A 247 11.35 -6.94 16.14
N SER A 248 10.22 -7.14 15.46
CA SER A 248 9.23 -6.11 15.13
C SER A 248 7.82 -6.71 15.10
N VAL A 249 6.81 -5.89 15.41
CA VAL A 249 5.39 -6.22 15.24
C VAL A 249 4.65 -5.00 14.73
N ILE A 250 3.85 -5.17 13.68
CA ILE A 250 2.81 -4.22 13.27
C ILE A 250 1.46 -4.78 13.73
N ILE A 251 0.69 -3.97 14.46
CA ILE A 251 -0.67 -4.27 14.94
C ILE A 251 -1.66 -3.46 14.09
N PRO A 252 -2.74 -4.06 13.54
CA PRO A 252 -3.72 -3.31 12.76
C PRO A 252 -4.66 -2.50 13.64
N ASP A 253 -5.16 -1.39 13.09
CA ASP A 253 -6.18 -0.48 13.61
C ASP A 253 -7.52 -1.14 14.01
N SER A 254 -7.75 -2.38 13.59
CA SER A 254 -8.91 -3.16 14.03
C SER A 254 -8.78 -3.67 15.47
N VAL A 255 -7.56 -3.76 16.03
CA VAL A 255 -7.32 -4.31 17.37
C VAL A 255 -7.72 -3.31 18.45
N THR A 256 -8.72 -3.67 19.25
CA THR A 256 -9.27 -2.83 20.34
C THR A 256 -8.76 -3.20 21.74
N SER A 257 -8.10 -4.35 21.89
CA SER A 257 -7.53 -4.80 23.16
C SER A 257 -6.30 -5.71 22.96
N ILE A 258 -5.27 -5.48 23.77
CA ILE A 258 -4.06 -6.33 23.82
C ILE A 258 -4.09 -7.18 25.10
N GLY A 259 -4.03 -8.50 24.94
CA GLY A 259 -4.28 -9.48 25.98
C GLY A 259 -3.19 -9.62 27.06
N VAL A 260 -3.53 -10.40 28.09
CA VAL A 260 -2.62 -10.76 29.18
C VAL A 260 -1.40 -11.50 28.63
N ARG A 261 -0.19 -11.02 28.93
CA ARG A 261 1.09 -11.55 28.42
C ARG A 261 1.27 -11.53 26.89
N ALA A 262 0.48 -10.75 26.14
CA ALA A 262 0.41 -10.82 24.67
C ALA A 262 1.76 -10.91 23.93
N PHE A 263 2.77 -10.13 24.32
CA PHE A 263 4.08 -10.00 23.67
C PHE A 263 5.26 -10.18 24.65
N VAL A 264 5.08 -10.94 25.73
CA VAL A 264 6.13 -11.11 26.76
C VAL A 264 7.41 -11.71 26.21
N GLY A 265 8.57 -11.24 26.69
CA GLY A 265 9.85 -11.94 26.48
C GLY A 265 10.37 -11.93 25.04
N ASN A 266 9.99 -10.93 24.25
CA ASN A 266 10.46 -10.76 22.87
C ASN A 266 11.68 -9.83 22.79
N SER A 267 12.09 -9.48 21.58
CA SER A 267 13.25 -8.61 21.27
C SER A 267 12.83 -7.27 20.65
N LEU A 268 11.59 -6.84 20.91
CA LEU A 268 11.01 -5.59 20.38
C LEU A 268 11.73 -4.36 20.97
N LYS A 269 12.24 -3.47 20.10
CA LYS A 269 12.92 -2.22 20.50
C LYS A 269 12.01 -0.99 20.51
N SER A 270 10.90 -1.08 19.78
CA SER A 270 9.82 -0.11 19.68
C SER A 270 8.55 -0.87 19.32
N ILE A 271 7.39 -0.33 19.69
CA ILE A 271 6.07 -0.85 19.29
C ILE A 271 5.15 0.34 19.05
N LEU A 272 4.36 0.30 17.97
CA LEU A 272 3.23 1.20 17.77
C LEU A 272 1.97 0.50 18.28
N ILE A 273 1.29 1.12 19.24
CA ILE A 273 0.01 0.65 19.77
C ILE A 273 -1.08 1.49 19.08
N PRO A 274 -1.96 0.89 18.25
CA PRO A 274 -2.97 1.64 17.52
C PRO A 274 -4.00 2.30 18.43
N ASP A 275 -4.54 3.43 17.99
CA ASP A 275 -5.45 4.30 18.75
C ASP A 275 -6.83 3.67 18.98
N SER A 276 -7.11 2.55 18.32
CA SER A 276 -8.22 1.65 18.62
C SER A 276 -8.08 0.92 19.96
N VAL A 277 -6.86 0.76 20.51
CA VAL A 277 -6.57 -0.05 21.70
C VAL A 277 -7.02 0.65 22.97
N THR A 278 -8.19 0.26 23.49
CA THR A 278 -8.75 0.84 24.73
C THR A 278 -8.18 0.27 26.03
N SER A 279 -7.50 -0.87 25.97
CA SER A 279 -6.98 -1.60 27.13
C SER A 279 -5.71 -2.40 26.84
N ILE A 280 -4.70 -2.25 27.70
CA ILE A 280 -3.44 -3.00 27.66
C ILE A 280 -3.40 -3.98 28.85
N GLY A 281 -3.38 -5.28 28.54
CA GLY A 281 -3.50 -6.35 29.52
C GLY A 281 -2.30 -6.51 30.47
N VAL A 282 -2.53 -7.28 31.54
CA VAL A 282 -1.50 -7.66 32.52
C VAL A 282 -0.29 -8.27 31.82
N ARG A 283 0.92 -7.76 32.07
CA ARG A 283 2.19 -8.17 31.47
C ARG A 283 2.27 -8.05 29.94
N ALA A 284 1.40 -7.27 29.26
CA ALA A 284 1.29 -7.29 27.80
C ALA A 284 2.61 -7.21 27.01
N PHE A 285 3.57 -6.39 27.45
CA PHE A 285 4.88 -6.17 26.80
C PHE A 285 6.08 -6.41 27.76
N GLU A 286 5.88 -7.12 28.87
CA GLU A 286 6.93 -7.39 29.87
C GLU A 286 8.16 -8.09 29.25
N TYR A 287 9.37 -7.79 29.74
CA TYR A 287 10.65 -8.38 29.28
C TYR A 287 10.92 -8.17 27.77
N ASN A 288 10.80 -6.93 27.29
CA ASN A 288 11.25 -6.54 25.95
C ASN A 288 12.38 -5.48 26.05
N PRO A 289 13.23 -5.30 25.02
CA PRO A 289 14.19 -4.20 24.97
C PRO A 289 13.58 -2.87 24.45
N LEU A 290 12.30 -2.57 24.73
CA LEU A 290 11.66 -1.33 24.26
C LEU A 290 12.39 -0.12 24.82
N THR A 291 12.79 0.83 23.96
CA THR A 291 13.41 2.11 24.38
C THR A 291 12.41 3.26 24.42
N ASN A 292 11.31 3.12 23.67
CA ASN A 292 10.21 4.06 23.56
C ASN A 292 8.90 3.28 23.34
N VAL A 293 7.79 3.87 23.78
CA VAL A 293 6.42 3.45 23.45
C VAL A 293 5.51 4.68 23.50
N THR A 294 4.61 4.79 22.53
CA THR A 294 3.47 5.72 22.60
C THR A 294 2.27 4.93 23.11
N ILE A 295 1.64 5.41 24.17
CA ILE A 295 0.38 4.87 24.70
C ILE A 295 -0.72 5.83 24.21
N PRO A 296 -1.69 5.40 23.39
CA PRO A 296 -2.66 6.30 22.78
C PRO A 296 -3.72 6.77 23.78
N ASP A 297 -4.33 7.93 23.49
CA ASP A 297 -5.36 8.58 24.34
C ASP A 297 -6.65 7.76 24.51
N SER A 298 -6.80 6.63 23.82
CA SER A 298 -7.88 5.65 24.05
C SER A 298 -7.64 4.70 25.22
N VAL A 299 -6.41 4.55 25.71
CA VAL A 299 -6.05 3.60 26.79
C VAL A 299 -6.52 4.10 28.15
N THR A 300 -7.62 3.56 28.65
CA THR A 300 -8.20 3.97 29.95
C THR A 300 -7.51 3.36 31.17
N THR A 301 -6.79 2.25 30.99
CA THR A 301 -6.12 1.49 32.06
C THR A 301 -4.81 0.86 31.57
N ILE A 302 -3.73 1.00 32.34
CA ILE A 302 -2.46 0.30 32.11
C ILE A 302 -2.38 -0.88 33.08
N GLY A 303 -2.40 -2.12 32.57
CA GLY A 303 -2.44 -3.32 33.38
C GLY A 303 -1.18 -3.58 34.22
N THR A 304 -1.33 -4.42 35.26
CA THR A 304 -0.24 -4.91 36.10
C THR A 304 0.95 -5.41 35.26
N CYS A 305 2.17 -4.95 35.54
CA CYS A 305 3.40 -5.28 34.80
C CYS A 305 3.38 -5.00 33.28
N ALA A 306 2.44 -4.20 32.74
CA ALA A 306 2.20 -4.08 31.29
C ALA A 306 3.46 -3.78 30.45
N PHE A 307 4.39 -2.97 30.96
CA PHE A 307 5.67 -2.61 30.35
C PHE A 307 6.87 -2.91 31.26
N ALA A 308 6.73 -3.85 32.20
CA ALA A 308 7.79 -4.16 33.18
C ALA A 308 9.05 -4.76 32.53
N TYR A 309 10.20 -4.53 33.17
CA TYR A 309 11.53 -4.99 32.76
C TYR A 309 11.87 -4.67 31.30
N ASN A 310 11.62 -3.42 30.91
CA ASN A 310 11.94 -2.88 29.59
C ASN A 310 13.17 -1.95 29.63
N SER A 311 13.40 -1.15 28.58
CA SER A 311 14.51 -0.18 28.51
C SER A 311 14.03 1.26 28.27
N LEU A 312 12.77 1.57 28.60
CA LEU A 312 12.15 2.87 28.36
C LEU A 312 12.90 3.97 29.12
N THR A 313 13.34 5.02 28.42
CA THR A 313 13.99 6.19 29.02
C THR A 313 13.02 7.30 29.38
N SER A 314 11.85 7.32 28.73
CA SER A 314 10.72 8.20 28.99
C SER A 314 9.42 7.49 28.60
N VAL A 315 8.30 7.92 29.18
CA VAL A 315 6.95 7.53 28.76
C VAL A 315 5.98 8.68 29.08
N THR A 316 5.03 8.93 28.18
CA THR A 316 3.90 9.83 28.43
C THR A 316 2.71 8.99 28.87
N ILE A 317 2.07 9.37 29.97
CA ILE A 317 0.80 8.78 30.40
C ILE A 317 -0.34 9.61 29.80
N PRO A 318 -1.23 9.04 28.97
CA PRO A 318 -2.32 9.80 28.35
C PRO A 318 -3.40 10.22 29.36
N ASN A 319 -4.13 11.30 29.03
CA ASN A 319 -5.15 11.91 29.90
C ASN A 319 -6.44 11.08 30.05
N SER A 320 -6.49 9.89 29.46
CA SER A 320 -7.53 8.89 29.65
C SER A 320 -7.22 7.87 30.75
N VAL A 321 -5.95 7.74 31.17
CA VAL A 321 -5.54 6.76 32.18
C VAL A 321 -5.99 7.24 33.56
N THR A 322 -6.83 6.43 34.20
CA THR A 322 -7.35 6.70 35.56
C THR A 322 -6.62 5.94 36.66
N THR A 323 -5.98 4.81 36.30
CA THR A 323 -5.21 3.94 37.19
C THR A 323 -3.97 3.40 36.48
N ILE A 324 -2.82 3.47 37.16
CA ILE A 324 -1.56 2.85 36.73
C ILE A 324 -1.35 1.58 37.55
N GLY A 325 -1.42 0.41 36.90
CA GLY A 325 -1.42 -0.90 37.55
C GLY A 325 -0.10 -1.30 38.22
N ALA A 326 -0.17 -2.30 39.10
CA ALA A 326 0.96 -2.71 39.92
C ALA A 326 2.16 -3.14 39.06
N SER A 327 3.38 -2.72 39.42
CA SER A 327 4.60 -2.92 38.62
C SER A 327 4.53 -2.48 37.14
N ALA A 328 3.55 -1.68 36.69
CA ALA A 328 3.29 -1.41 35.26
C ALA A 328 4.52 -1.00 34.45
N PHE A 329 5.43 -0.21 35.03
CA PHE A 329 6.69 0.26 34.43
C PHE A 329 7.92 -0.16 35.24
N GLU A 330 7.80 -1.16 36.13
CA GLU A 330 8.92 -1.63 36.96
C GLU A 330 10.15 -1.99 36.11
N GLY A 331 11.37 -1.74 36.58
CA GLY A 331 12.58 -2.29 35.95
C GLY A 331 12.96 -1.63 34.62
N ASN A 332 12.57 -0.38 34.40
CA ASN A 332 12.88 0.41 33.20
C ASN A 332 14.06 1.38 33.46
N ARG A 333 14.22 2.40 32.61
CA ARG A 333 15.28 3.42 32.69
C ARG A 333 14.73 4.84 32.71
N LEU A 334 13.49 5.01 33.19
CA LEU A 334 12.83 6.31 33.25
C LEU A 334 13.63 7.23 34.18
N THR A 335 13.97 8.44 33.70
CA THR A 335 14.73 9.44 34.47
C THR A 335 13.84 10.51 35.11
N SER A 336 12.67 10.75 34.52
CA SER A 336 11.58 11.52 35.11
C SER A 336 10.22 10.96 34.70
N ILE A 337 9.18 11.31 35.45
CA ILE A 337 7.78 11.03 35.08
C ILE A 337 6.86 12.15 35.58
N ILE A 338 5.86 12.48 34.76
CA ILE A 338 4.75 13.37 35.11
C ILE A 338 3.50 12.49 35.14
N ILE A 339 2.76 12.55 36.25
CA ILE A 339 1.48 11.87 36.41
C ILE A 339 0.37 12.91 36.14
N PRO A 340 -0.51 12.73 35.14
CA PRO A 340 -1.51 13.74 34.76
C PRO A 340 -2.72 13.79 35.72
N ASP A 341 -3.54 14.84 35.61
CA ASP A 341 -4.77 15.07 36.40
C ASP A 341 -5.88 14.01 36.18
N SER A 342 -5.72 13.11 35.21
CA SER A 342 -6.63 11.98 35.00
C SER A 342 -6.39 10.83 36.00
N VAL A 343 -5.15 10.67 36.49
CA VAL A 343 -4.76 9.52 37.30
C VAL A 343 -5.21 9.73 38.74
N THR A 344 -6.01 8.80 39.25
CA THR A 344 -6.49 8.79 40.64
C THR A 344 -5.71 7.82 41.52
N THR A 345 -5.13 6.78 40.92
CA THR A 345 -4.51 5.64 41.60
C THR A 345 -3.22 5.23 40.90
N ILE A 346 -2.14 5.11 41.68
CA ILE A 346 -0.89 4.46 41.32
C ILE A 346 -0.77 3.22 42.21
N GLU A 347 -0.70 2.01 41.64
CA GLU A 347 -0.66 0.78 42.42
C GLU A 347 0.77 0.44 42.93
N GLU A 348 0.91 -0.68 43.64
CA GLU A 348 2.18 -1.10 44.24
C GLU A 348 3.28 -1.36 43.20
N TYR A 349 4.52 -1.01 43.51
CA TYR A 349 5.70 -1.14 42.63
C TYR A 349 5.60 -0.49 41.22
N ALA A 350 4.56 0.28 40.89
CA ALA A 350 4.24 0.74 39.53
C ALA A 350 5.40 1.35 38.72
N PHE A 351 6.31 2.06 39.36
CA PHE A 351 7.52 2.67 38.79
C PHE A 351 8.81 2.25 39.52
N ALA A 352 8.80 1.12 40.22
CA ALA A 352 9.96 0.65 40.98
C ALA A 352 11.14 0.26 40.06
N HIS A 353 12.34 0.15 40.62
CA HIS A 353 13.55 -0.29 39.90
C HIS A 353 13.83 0.49 38.59
N ASN A 354 13.67 1.82 38.65
CA ASN A 354 13.95 2.75 37.55
C ASN A 354 15.12 3.69 37.94
N SER A 355 15.37 4.74 37.15
CA SER A 355 16.38 5.77 37.44
C SER A 355 15.75 7.14 37.68
N LEU A 356 14.54 7.18 38.28
CA LEU A 356 13.78 8.41 38.44
C LEU A 356 14.52 9.35 39.41
N ILE A 357 14.84 10.54 38.92
CA ILE A 357 15.41 11.66 39.70
C ILE A 357 14.30 12.65 40.07
N ILE A 358 13.26 12.77 39.23
CA ILE A 358 12.13 13.68 39.40
C ILE A 358 10.82 12.93 39.15
N VAL A 359 9.91 13.00 40.12
CA VAL A 359 8.51 12.58 39.98
C VAL A 359 7.64 13.80 40.29
N THR A 360 6.78 14.17 39.33
CA THR A 360 5.70 15.16 39.54
C THR A 360 4.38 14.43 39.62
N ILE A 361 3.67 14.60 40.74
CA ILE A 361 2.34 14.00 40.98
C ILE A 361 1.28 15.10 40.99
N SER A 362 0.28 14.96 40.12
CA SER A 362 -0.89 15.83 40.00
C SER A 362 -1.78 15.85 41.26
N ASN A 363 -2.74 16.77 41.27
CA ASN A 363 -3.66 16.93 42.39
C ASN A 363 -4.69 15.78 42.53
N SER A 364 -4.96 15.06 41.44
CA SER A 364 -5.97 14.00 41.34
C SER A 364 -5.61 12.69 42.03
N VAL A 365 -4.30 12.43 42.25
CA VAL A 365 -3.84 11.16 42.84
C VAL A 365 -4.24 11.08 44.31
N THR A 366 -5.08 10.09 44.63
CA THR A 366 -5.58 9.84 46.00
C THR A 366 -4.96 8.59 46.63
N ILE A 367 -4.55 7.63 45.80
CA ILE A 367 -3.96 6.35 46.21
C ILE A 367 -2.60 6.19 45.54
N ILE A 368 -1.58 5.93 46.37
CA ILE A 368 -0.25 5.46 45.93
C ILE A 368 0.04 4.17 46.69
N GLY A 369 0.32 3.10 45.96
CA GLY A 369 0.55 1.76 46.49
C GLY A 369 1.92 1.57 47.13
N THR A 370 2.05 0.48 47.89
CA THR A 370 3.29 0.10 48.57
C THR A 370 4.46 0.06 47.58
N ASN A 371 5.58 0.69 47.92
CA ASN A 371 6.81 0.67 47.11
C ASN A 371 6.63 1.18 45.66
N ALA A 372 5.59 1.95 45.33
CA ALA A 372 5.30 2.41 43.97
C ALA A 372 6.49 3.06 43.23
N PHE A 373 7.39 3.73 43.96
CA PHE A 373 8.61 4.35 43.42
C PHE A 373 9.91 3.77 44.05
N ALA A 374 9.86 2.57 44.64
CA ALA A 374 11.02 1.99 45.33
C ALA A 374 12.20 1.70 44.40
N SER A 375 13.42 1.75 44.95
CA SER A 375 14.67 1.53 44.17
C SER A 375 14.78 2.44 42.94
N ASN A 376 14.55 3.73 43.15
CA ASN A 376 14.88 4.84 42.24
C ASN A 376 15.90 5.78 42.89
N ASP A 377 16.47 6.69 42.09
CA ASP A 377 17.45 7.71 42.52
C ASP A 377 16.80 8.97 43.16
N LEU A 378 15.59 8.83 43.72
CA LEU A 378 14.79 9.93 44.26
C LEU A 378 15.33 10.48 45.58
N THR A 379 15.22 11.80 45.77
CA THR A 379 15.56 12.51 47.02
C THR A 379 14.37 13.22 47.66
N SER A 380 13.41 13.69 46.85
CA SER A 380 12.05 14.05 47.24
C SER A 380 11.05 13.61 46.16
N VAL A 381 9.75 13.63 46.48
CA VAL A 381 8.67 13.52 45.48
C VAL A 381 7.90 14.84 45.47
N THR A 382 7.75 15.43 44.28
CA THR A 382 6.98 16.67 44.11
C THR A 382 5.50 16.36 43.95
N ILE A 383 4.67 16.96 44.78
CA ILE A 383 3.21 16.92 44.63
C ILE A 383 2.71 18.34 44.41
N GLU A 384 1.87 18.52 43.40
CA GLU A 384 1.24 19.80 43.12
C GLU A 384 0.00 19.99 44.00
N GLY A 385 -0.23 21.23 44.43
CA GLY A 385 -1.35 21.64 45.27
C GLY A 385 -1.28 21.31 46.77
N LYS A 386 -1.79 22.23 47.59
CA LYS A 386 -1.82 22.18 49.06
C LYS A 386 -3.08 21.49 49.58
N ASN A 387 -3.06 20.17 49.60
CA ASN A 387 -3.95 19.40 50.48
C ASN A 387 -3.16 18.36 51.29
N SER A 388 -3.06 18.58 52.60
CA SER A 388 -2.38 17.67 53.54
C SER A 388 -3.30 16.59 54.13
N THR A 389 -4.60 16.69 53.88
CA THR A 389 -5.61 15.77 54.42
C THR A 389 -5.82 14.51 53.56
N ARG A 390 -5.39 14.54 52.28
CA ARG A 390 -5.42 13.38 51.37
C ARG A 390 -4.35 12.31 51.70
N PHE A 391 -3.37 12.65 52.54
CA PHE A 391 -2.27 11.75 52.93
C PHE A 391 -2.72 10.69 53.94
N ASN A 392 -3.43 9.69 53.43
CA ASN A 392 -3.72 8.44 54.13
C ASN A 392 -2.44 7.61 54.38
N SER A 393 -2.57 6.51 55.12
CA SER A 393 -1.44 5.65 55.51
C SER A 393 -0.60 5.14 54.35
N SER A 394 -1.16 4.99 53.14
CA SER A 394 -0.45 4.46 51.96
C SER A 394 0.70 5.37 51.52
N TRP A 395 0.56 6.70 51.68
CA TRP A 395 1.61 7.67 51.33
C TRP A 395 2.90 7.50 52.16
N SER A 396 2.82 6.95 53.38
CA SER A 396 4.01 6.64 54.18
C SER A 396 4.89 5.52 53.60
N SER A 397 4.36 4.74 52.65
CA SER A 397 5.08 3.65 51.97
C SER A 397 5.96 4.11 50.80
N ILE A 398 5.92 5.41 50.45
CA ILE A 398 6.75 5.99 49.40
C ILE A 398 8.23 6.03 49.81
N GLY A 399 8.52 6.13 51.11
CA GLY A 399 9.88 6.09 51.67
C GLY A 399 10.71 7.37 51.51
N PHE A 400 10.28 8.30 50.66
CA PHE A 400 10.94 9.58 50.40
C PHE A 400 10.23 10.77 51.08
N PRO A 401 10.93 11.88 51.37
CA PRO A 401 10.30 13.15 51.74
C PRO A 401 9.30 13.61 50.68
N ILE A 402 8.08 13.93 51.12
CA ILE A 402 7.08 14.60 50.29
C ILE A 402 7.40 16.09 50.28
N GLU A 403 7.63 16.63 49.09
CA GLU A 403 7.73 18.06 48.85
C GLU A 403 6.42 18.55 48.25
N LEU A 404 5.57 19.14 49.10
CA LEU A 404 4.47 19.95 48.62
C LEU A 404 5.06 21.12 47.85
N LYS A 405 4.68 21.23 46.58
CA LYS A 405 4.88 22.40 45.74
C LYS A 405 3.51 23.07 45.60
N PRO A 406 3.13 23.98 46.54
CA PRO A 406 1.92 24.77 46.35
C PRO A 406 2.08 25.55 45.05
N THR A 407 1.02 25.56 44.26
CA THR A 407 0.97 26.28 43.00
C THR A 407 0.97 27.78 43.29
N ALA A 408 1.13 28.63 42.28
CA ALA A 408 1.01 30.07 42.44
C ALA A 408 -0.09 30.55 41.49
N PRO A 409 -0.85 31.61 41.85
CA PRO A 409 -2.00 32.04 41.07
C PRO A 409 -1.68 32.26 39.59
N VAL A 410 -2.45 31.66 38.68
CA VAL A 410 -2.37 31.93 37.25
C VAL A 410 -3.10 33.24 36.98
N ILE A 411 -2.35 34.26 36.53
CA ILE A 411 -2.91 35.55 36.11
C ILE A 411 -2.99 35.55 34.58
N THR A 412 -4.21 35.60 34.05
CA THR A 412 -4.50 35.61 32.61
C THR A 412 -4.88 37.01 32.18
N ILE A 413 -4.19 37.58 31.18
CA ILE A 413 -4.55 38.88 30.59
C ILE A 413 -5.79 38.68 29.70
N LYS A 414 -6.79 39.58 29.81
CA LYS A 414 -7.99 39.52 28.96
C LYS A 414 -7.68 40.10 27.57
N ASN A 415 -8.07 39.42 26.50
CA ASN A 415 -7.87 39.84 25.10
C ASN A 415 -8.50 41.21 24.73
N SER A 416 -9.32 41.79 25.62
CA SER A 416 -9.92 43.12 25.46
C SER A 416 -9.11 44.26 26.10
N PHE A 417 -7.91 43.98 26.61
CA PHE A 417 -7.04 44.97 27.25
C PHE A 417 -5.99 45.51 26.26
N LEU A 418 -5.85 46.83 26.19
CA LEU A 418 -4.88 47.53 25.34
C LEU A 418 -3.56 47.73 26.11
N THR A 419 -2.41 47.49 25.46
CA THR A 419 -1.10 47.85 26.00
C THR A 419 -0.50 49.12 25.39
N GLU A 420 -1.09 49.70 24.34
CA GLU A 420 -0.65 50.98 23.76
C GLU A 420 -1.67 52.11 24.00
N TYR A 421 -1.18 53.31 24.32
CA TYR A 421 -1.97 54.53 24.50
C TYR A 421 -1.19 55.76 23.97
N GLU A 422 -1.91 56.82 23.58
CA GLU A 422 -1.29 58.08 23.18
C GLU A 422 -0.95 58.96 24.39
N VAL A 423 0.09 59.79 24.23
CA VAL A 423 0.49 60.76 25.26
C VAL A 423 -0.62 61.78 25.57
N GLY A 424 -1.05 61.81 26.83
CA GLY A 424 -2.18 62.60 27.34
C GLY A 424 -3.49 61.80 27.51
N SER A 425 -3.51 60.49 27.22
CA SER A 425 -4.66 59.61 27.42
C SER A 425 -5.13 59.52 28.88
N SER A 426 -6.42 59.26 29.09
CA SER A 426 -6.98 58.97 30.42
C SER A 426 -6.60 57.57 30.90
N GLU A 427 -6.23 57.44 32.19
CA GLU A 427 -5.88 56.16 32.81
C GLU A 427 -7.07 55.15 32.75
N PRO A 428 -6.86 53.91 32.25
CA PRO A 428 -7.90 52.88 32.13
C PRO A 428 -8.17 52.14 33.46
N ASN A 429 -9.25 51.34 33.51
CA ASN A 429 -9.52 50.50 34.67
C ASN A 429 -8.66 49.22 34.69
N TRP A 430 -7.48 49.29 35.31
CA TRP A 430 -6.55 48.16 35.39
C TRP A 430 -7.13 46.90 36.05
N LEU A 431 -8.20 46.99 36.87
CA LEU A 431 -8.88 45.82 37.45
C LEU A 431 -9.55 44.94 36.38
N ASP A 432 -9.92 45.49 35.23
CA ASP A 432 -10.52 44.73 34.13
C ASP A 432 -9.47 44.05 33.23
N ALA A 433 -8.18 44.39 33.39
CA ALA A 433 -7.09 43.90 32.53
C ALA A 433 -6.87 42.37 32.58
N VAL A 434 -7.15 41.74 33.73
CA VAL A 434 -6.80 40.34 33.99
C VAL A 434 -7.93 39.55 34.67
N GLU A 435 -7.83 38.23 34.62
CA GLU A 435 -8.53 37.28 35.48
C GLU A 435 -7.50 36.43 36.24
N VAL A 436 -7.85 35.94 37.44
CA VAL A 436 -6.91 35.17 38.27
C VAL A 436 -7.56 33.91 38.79
N THR A 437 -6.89 32.78 38.57
CA THR A 437 -7.30 31.46 39.05
C THR A 437 -6.15 30.75 39.75
N ASP A 438 -6.45 29.95 40.75
CA ASP A 438 -5.49 29.17 41.51
C ASP A 438 -6.03 27.75 41.74
N ALA A 439 -5.13 26.76 41.81
CA ALA A 439 -5.52 25.34 41.94
C ALA A 439 -5.99 24.96 43.35
N GLU A 440 -5.71 25.81 44.36
CA GLU A 440 -6.10 25.61 45.75
C GLU A 440 -7.21 26.56 46.21
N ASP A 441 -7.18 27.82 45.77
CA ASP A 441 -8.16 28.85 46.15
C ASP A 441 -9.28 29.09 45.12
N GLY A 442 -9.14 28.63 43.87
CA GLY A 442 -10.10 28.88 42.79
C GLY A 442 -9.95 30.28 42.18
N THR A 443 -11.05 30.94 41.79
CA THR A 443 -10.99 32.31 41.24
C THR A 443 -10.66 33.32 42.33
N ILE A 444 -9.54 34.04 42.19
CA ILE A 444 -9.08 35.05 43.16
C ILE A 444 -9.55 36.44 42.75
N SER A 445 -10.38 37.07 43.59
CA SER A 445 -10.86 38.43 43.38
C SER A 445 -9.78 39.49 43.62
N LEU A 446 -9.55 40.36 42.63
CA LEU A 446 -8.59 41.46 42.72
C LEU A 446 -9.13 42.70 43.44
N THR A 447 -8.18 43.49 43.96
CA THR A 447 -8.40 44.81 44.57
C THR A 447 -7.34 45.79 44.08
N GLN A 448 -7.54 47.10 44.24
CA GLN A 448 -6.53 48.09 43.84
C GLN A 448 -5.18 47.88 44.56
N SER A 449 -5.18 47.32 45.77
CA SER A 449 -3.95 46.95 46.50
C SER A 449 -3.11 45.83 45.84
N ASN A 450 -3.65 45.12 44.85
CA ASN A 450 -2.91 44.15 44.04
C ASN A 450 -2.21 44.79 42.83
N ILE A 451 -2.51 46.05 42.49
CA ILE A 451 -2.04 46.71 41.27
C ILE A 451 -1.13 47.88 41.65
N ASN A 452 0.09 47.88 41.12
CA ASN A 452 1.04 48.96 41.27
C ASN A 452 1.26 49.68 39.93
N THR A 453 0.76 50.90 39.84
CA THR A 453 0.90 51.83 38.70
C THR A 453 1.81 53.02 39.02
N THR A 454 2.59 52.97 40.12
CA THR A 454 3.37 54.12 40.63
C THR A 454 4.35 54.73 39.61
N ASN A 455 4.77 53.96 38.61
CA ASN A 455 5.66 54.41 37.55
C ASN A 455 4.93 54.89 36.28
N VAL A 456 3.63 54.64 36.14
CA VAL A 456 2.85 54.95 34.94
C VAL A 456 2.59 56.45 34.86
N ASP A 457 3.07 57.09 33.80
CA ASP A 457 2.71 58.47 33.45
C ASP A 457 2.16 58.52 32.02
N MET A 458 0.84 58.61 31.90
CA MET A 458 0.15 58.76 30.61
C MET A 458 0.58 60.04 29.84
N ASN A 459 1.28 60.98 30.47
CA ASN A 459 1.66 62.29 29.89
C ASN A 459 3.12 62.32 29.38
N THR A 460 3.86 61.22 29.49
CA THR A 460 5.26 61.12 29.04
C THR A 460 5.40 59.95 28.08
N VAL A 461 5.97 60.18 26.89
CA VAL A 461 6.28 59.10 25.93
C VAL A 461 7.35 58.18 26.51
N GLY A 462 7.07 56.88 26.50
CA GLY A 462 7.89 55.87 27.16
C GLY A 462 7.15 54.55 27.36
N SER A 463 7.83 53.61 28.02
CA SER A 463 7.29 52.30 28.36
C SER A 463 7.19 52.15 29.87
N PHE A 464 6.06 51.66 30.37
CA PHE A 464 5.70 51.70 31.79
C PHE A 464 5.10 50.39 32.26
N ASP A 465 5.44 49.98 33.49
CA ASP A 465 5.04 48.70 34.03
C ASP A 465 3.80 48.83 34.94
N VAL A 466 2.69 48.20 34.53
CA VAL A 466 1.54 47.93 35.39
C VAL A 466 1.76 46.58 36.06
N ILE A 467 2.12 46.60 37.35
CA ILE A 467 2.54 45.40 38.07
C ILE A 467 1.36 44.84 38.88
N PHE A 468 0.91 43.63 38.52
CA PHE A 468 -0.12 42.87 39.23
C PHE A 468 0.56 41.88 40.16
N ASN A 469 0.41 42.05 41.48
CA ASN A 469 0.93 41.14 42.50
C ASN A 469 -0.23 40.49 43.26
N VAL A 470 -0.36 39.17 43.12
CA VAL A 470 -1.43 38.39 43.72
C VAL A 470 -0.85 37.29 44.58
N THR A 471 -1.12 37.35 45.88
CA THR A 471 -0.77 36.31 46.84
C THR A 471 -2.02 35.50 47.18
N ASP A 472 -1.89 34.18 47.13
CA ASP A 472 -2.90 33.21 47.55
C ASP A 472 -3.07 33.15 49.09
N SER A 473 -3.91 32.22 49.57
CA SER A 473 -4.08 31.91 51.00
C SER A 473 -2.89 31.18 51.64
N LEU A 474 -1.84 30.90 50.88
CA LEU A 474 -0.70 30.04 51.23
C LEU A 474 0.62 30.84 51.39
N GLY A 475 0.67 32.06 50.85
CA GLY A 475 1.87 32.88 50.77
C GLY A 475 2.67 32.70 49.46
N LYS A 476 2.10 32.06 48.44
CA LYS A 476 2.64 32.08 47.08
C LYS A 476 2.13 33.32 46.37
N SER A 477 3.05 34.11 45.84
CA SER A 477 2.74 35.28 45.03
C SER A 477 3.08 34.99 43.57
N THR A 478 2.11 35.20 42.69
CA THR A 478 2.42 35.45 41.27
C THR A 478 2.45 36.96 41.08
N THR A 479 3.54 37.43 40.48
CA THR A 479 3.62 38.79 39.95
C THR A 479 3.68 38.68 38.43
N ILE A 480 2.76 39.34 37.73
CA ILE A 480 2.96 39.67 36.32
C ILE A 480 3.18 41.17 36.17
N THR A 481 3.99 41.54 35.20
CA THR A 481 4.09 42.90 34.70
C THR A 481 3.39 42.95 33.36
N ILE A 482 2.40 43.83 33.21
CA ILE A 482 1.93 44.22 31.89
C ILE A 482 2.59 45.55 31.57
N THR A 483 3.59 45.50 30.69
CA THR A 483 4.27 46.69 30.19
C THR A 483 3.37 47.35 29.15
N ILE A 484 3.03 48.62 29.37
CA ILE A 484 2.31 49.46 28.41
C ILE A 484 3.29 50.42 27.71
N SER A 485 2.91 50.88 26.52
CA SER A 485 3.62 51.90 25.75
C SER A 485 2.78 53.16 25.65
N ILE A 486 3.34 54.28 26.07
CA ILE A 486 2.84 55.62 25.73
C ILE A 486 3.65 56.13 24.55
N VAL A 487 3.00 56.33 23.41
CA VAL A 487 3.66 56.74 22.16
C VAL A 487 3.45 58.24 21.88
N GLU A 488 4.38 58.84 21.11
CA GLU A 488 4.09 60.11 20.42
C GLU A 488 2.88 59.90 19.49
N PRO A 489 2.04 60.92 19.25
CA PRO A 489 1.01 60.84 18.22
C PRO A 489 1.69 60.52 16.88
N THR A 490 1.24 59.45 16.23
CA THR A 490 1.75 59.06 14.91
C THR A 490 1.36 60.12 13.88
N ASP A 491 2.10 60.26 12.78
CA ASP A 491 1.73 61.21 11.73
C ASP A 491 0.59 60.63 10.88
N GLU A 492 -0.63 60.71 11.42
CA GLU A 492 -1.88 60.16 10.88
C GLU A 492 -2.11 60.49 9.39
N ARG A 493 -1.51 61.56 8.89
CA ARG A 493 -1.66 62.08 7.52
C ARG A 493 -1.24 61.11 6.41
N PHE A 494 -0.48 60.06 6.74
CA PHE A 494 -0.09 59.02 5.79
C PHE A 494 -1.09 57.86 5.68
N PHE A 495 -2.10 57.80 6.57
CA PHE A 495 -3.08 56.72 6.61
C PHE A 495 -4.45 57.21 6.15
N THR A 496 -5.05 56.56 5.14
CA THR A 496 -6.44 56.84 4.76
C THR A 496 -7.36 55.87 5.47
N VAL A 497 -8.42 56.36 6.10
CA VAL A 497 -9.45 55.55 6.78
C VAL A 497 -10.79 55.56 6.07
N ASN A 498 -11.62 54.55 6.37
CA ASN A 498 -13.00 54.46 5.87
C ASN A 498 -13.93 55.55 6.46
N SER A 499 -15.19 55.57 6.02
CA SER A 499 -16.20 56.54 6.49
C SER A 499 -16.63 56.40 7.96
N SER A 500 -16.26 55.33 8.65
CA SER A 500 -16.46 55.16 10.11
C SER A 500 -15.28 55.67 10.93
N GLY A 501 -14.08 55.65 10.33
CA GLY A 501 -12.78 55.86 10.96
C GLY A 501 -12.20 54.64 11.67
N ASP A 502 -12.78 53.44 11.49
CA ASP A 502 -12.38 52.21 12.22
C ASP A 502 -11.45 51.28 11.42
N THR A 503 -11.25 51.58 10.13
CA THR A 503 -10.53 50.73 9.18
C THR A 503 -9.59 51.58 8.33
N ILE A 504 -8.30 51.23 8.29
CA ILE A 504 -7.33 51.79 7.34
C ILE A 504 -7.56 51.14 5.96
N ILE A 505 -7.56 51.94 4.89
CA ILE A 505 -7.87 51.50 3.52
C ILE A 505 -6.80 51.85 2.48
N ASP A 506 -5.82 52.70 2.82
CA ASP A 506 -4.68 53.06 1.96
C ASP A 506 -3.54 53.65 2.82
N TYR A 507 -2.30 53.58 2.35
CA TYR A 507 -1.10 54.10 3.02
C TYR A 507 -0.16 54.82 2.04
N ASP A 508 0.12 56.10 2.31
CA ASP A 508 1.09 56.89 1.57
C ASP A 508 2.52 56.52 2.02
N ILE A 509 3.21 55.77 1.16
CA ILE A 509 4.61 55.33 1.29
C ILE A 509 5.62 56.45 1.58
N SER A 510 5.27 57.73 1.37
CA SER A 510 6.11 58.85 1.81
C SER A 510 6.20 59.00 3.35
N GLY A 511 5.37 58.28 4.10
CA GLY A 511 5.50 58.10 5.55
C GLY A 511 6.66 57.18 5.97
N GLY A 512 7.14 56.30 5.09
CA GLY A 512 8.27 55.40 5.35
C GLY A 512 8.04 53.94 4.93
N LEU A 513 9.06 53.09 5.14
CA LEU A 513 9.01 51.64 4.90
C LEU A 513 8.97 50.82 6.20
N ASP A 514 9.17 51.46 7.35
CA ASP A 514 9.08 50.88 8.69
C ASP A 514 7.85 51.47 9.38
N VAL A 515 6.73 50.75 9.34
CA VAL A 515 5.40 51.31 9.64
C VAL A 515 4.97 50.96 11.06
N VAL A 516 4.69 51.97 11.87
CA VAL A 516 3.92 51.81 13.11
C VAL A 516 2.49 52.25 12.82
N ILE A 517 1.54 51.31 12.90
CA ILE A 517 0.13 51.60 12.66
C ILE A 517 -0.47 52.27 13.91
N PRO A 518 -1.18 53.40 13.81
CA PRO A 518 -1.75 54.09 14.96
C PRO A 518 -2.85 53.28 15.66
N THR A 519 -2.89 53.29 16.99
CA THR A 519 -4.05 52.81 17.76
C THR A 519 -5.30 53.67 17.49
N TYR A 520 -5.15 54.98 17.24
CA TYR A 520 -6.24 55.88 16.81
C TYR A 520 -5.87 56.74 15.58
N ILE A 521 -6.87 57.09 14.76
CA ILE A 521 -6.77 58.10 13.67
C ILE A 521 -8.02 59.00 13.75
N ASP A 522 -7.87 60.32 13.67
CA ASP A 522 -8.92 61.33 13.90
C ASP A 522 -9.72 61.09 15.22
N GLY A 523 -9.04 60.53 16.24
CA GLY A 523 -9.66 60.10 17.50
C GLY A 523 -10.59 58.89 17.40
N LYS A 524 -10.40 58.04 16.38
CA LYS A 524 -11.15 56.80 16.13
C LYS A 524 -10.24 55.57 16.30
N LEU A 525 -10.70 54.61 17.10
CA LEU A 525 -9.97 53.38 17.37
C LEU A 525 -9.87 52.53 16.09
N ILE A 526 -8.64 52.18 15.68
CA ILE A 526 -8.41 51.35 14.49
C ILE A 526 -8.57 49.88 14.85
N THR A 527 -9.67 49.26 14.39
CA THR A 527 -9.98 47.86 14.67
C THR A 527 -9.71 46.92 13.49
N THR A 528 -9.45 47.47 12.31
CA THR A 528 -9.32 46.72 11.06
C THR A 528 -8.24 47.32 10.16
N ILE A 529 -7.43 46.46 9.56
CA ILE A 529 -6.60 46.79 8.40
C ILE A 529 -7.35 46.29 7.17
N GLY A 530 -7.58 47.17 6.19
CA GLY A 530 -8.43 46.92 5.03
C GLY A 530 -7.82 45.99 3.97
N GLU A 531 -8.62 45.74 2.93
CA GLU A 531 -8.21 45.04 1.72
C GLU A 531 -7.18 45.88 0.94
N GLU A 532 -6.09 45.26 0.49
CA GLU A 532 -4.93 45.90 -0.20
C GLU A 532 -4.23 47.08 0.54
N ALA A 533 -4.62 47.42 1.78
CA ALA A 533 -4.32 48.72 2.42
C ALA A 533 -2.82 49.10 2.60
N PHE A 534 -1.91 48.12 2.57
CA PHE A 534 -0.45 48.31 2.55
C PHE A 534 0.24 47.45 1.46
N SER A 535 -0.50 47.01 0.44
CA SER A 535 -0.02 46.16 -0.65
C SER A 535 1.03 46.86 -1.53
N ARG A 536 2.08 46.15 -1.94
CA ARG A 536 3.11 46.61 -2.90
C ARG A 536 3.79 47.94 -2.55
N ASN A 537 4.04 48.16 -1.26
CA ASN A 537 4.67 49.37 -0.71
C ASN A 537 6.15 49.17 -0.31
N ASP A 538 6.82 48.08 -0.74
CA ASP A 538 8.21 47.74 -0.40
C ASP A 538 8.51 47.74 1.12
N LEU A 539 7.50 47.56 1.98
CA LEU A 539 7.62 47.71 3.44
C LEU A 539 8.60 46.70 4.04
N ILE A 540 9.44 47.13 4.97
CA ILE A 540 10.52 46.35 5.60
C ILE A 540 10.09 45.79 6.96
N SER A 541 9.29 46.56 7.71
CA SER A 541 8.68 46.16 8.98
C SER A 541 7.30 46.79 9.18
N VAL A 542 6.44 46.10 9.94
CA VAL A 542 5.17 46.67 10.42
C VAL A 542 4.88 46.25 11.87
N THR A 543 4.47 47.23 12.68
CA THR A 543 3.91 47.06 14.02
C THR A 543 2.40 47.27 13.95
N ILE A 544 1.63 46.27 14.39
CA ILE A 544 0.17 46.26 14.41
C ILE A 544 -0.31 46.48 15.87
N PRO A 545 -1.10 47.51 16.18
CA PRO A 545 -1.51 47.84 17.54
C PRO A 545 -2.60 46.91 18.07
N ASP A 546 -2.67 46.76 19.41
CA ASP A 546 -3.61 45.88 20.12
C ASP A 546 -5.09 46.12 19.82
N SER A 547 -5.46 47.25 19.21
CA SER A 547 -6.83 47.52 18.79
C SER A 547 -7.26 46.70 17.56
N VAL A 548 -6.33 46.21 16.73
CA VAL A 548 -6.64 45.55 15.44
C VAL A 548 -7.10 44.10 15.66
N THR A 549 -8.36 43.85 15.27
CA THR A 549 -8.99 42.52 15.34
C THR A 549 -9.01 41.77 14.01
N THR A 550 -8.88 42.49 12.90
CA THR A 550 -9.03 41.95 11.54
C THR A 550 -7.97 42.52 10.61
N ILE A 551 -7.28 41.64 9.89
CA ILE A 551 -6.34 41.97 8.82
C ILE A 551 -6.99 41.53 7.49
N GLY A 552 -7.16 42.47 6.56
CA GLY A 552 -7.88 42.28 5.30
C GLY A 552 -7.22 41.34 4.30
N ALA A 553 -7.90 41.09 3.19
CA ALA A 553 -7.31 40.36 2.07
C ALA A 553 -6.20 41.20 1.42
N ASP A 554 -5.10 40.56 1.04
CA ASP A 554 -3.95 41.18 0.38
C ASP A 554 -3.34 42.38 1.14
N ALA A 555 -3.65 42.53 2.43
CA ALA A 555 -3.39 43.74 3.22
C ALA A 555 -1.92 44.18 3.23
N PHE A 556 -0.97 43.23 3.28
CA PHE A 556 0.47 43.43 3.19
C PHE A 556 1.10 42.64 2.02
N TYR A 557 0.31 42.27 1.00
CA TYR A 557 0.74 41.49 -0.16
C TYR A 557 1.96 42.12 -0.86
N ASP A 558 2.97 41.30 -1.21
CA ASP A 558 4.09 41.66 -2.11
C ASP A 558 4.89 42.86 -1.58
N ASN A 559 5.47 42.67 -0.39
CA ASN A 559 6.30 43.62 0.36
C ASN A 559 7.64 42.96 0.78
N SER A 560 8.51 43.72 1.46
CA SER A 560 9.81 43.23 1.95
C SER A 560 9.81 42.86 3.44
N LEU A 561 8.65 42.56 4.06
CA LEU A 561 8.55 42.39 5.51
C LEU A 561 9.42 41.21 5.98
N THR A 562 10.37 41.47 6.87
CA THR A 562 11.29 40.45 7.41
C THR A 562 10.76 39.79 8.69
N SER A 563 9.89 40.51 9.41
CA SER A 563 9.11 40.05 10.55
C SER A 563 7.78 40.82 10.62
N VAL A 564 6.81 40.26 11.34
CA VAL A 564 5.58 40.96 11.76
C VAL A 564 5.23 40.56 13.19
N THR A 565 4.83 41.53 14.01
CA THR A 565 4.27 41.28 15.34
C THR A 565 2.76 41.46 15.24
N MET A 566 2.01 40.37 15.40
CA MET A 566 0.54 40.39 15.46
C MET A 566 0.08 40.35 16.93
N PRO A 567 -0.82 41.24 17.36
CA PRO A 567 -1.31 41.28 18.75
C PRO A 567 -2.36 40.19 19.05
N ASN A 568 -2.56 39.89 20.33
CA ASN A 568 -3.50 38.86 20.84
C ASN A 568 -4.99 39.23 20.70
N SER A 569 -5.29 40.32 20.00
CA SER A 569 -6.61 40.78 19.60
C SER A 569 -6.98 40.36 18.17
N VAL A 570 -6.02 39.93 17.33
CA VAL A 570 -6.30 39.51 15.95
C VAL A 570 -7.11 38.21 15.95
N ILE A 571 -8.31 38.26 15.37
CA ILE A 571 -9.25 37.13 15.22
C ILE A 571 -9.20 36.57 13.79
N THR A 572 -9.03 37.45 12.80
CA THR A 572 -9.08 37.10 11.37
C THR A 572 -7.87 37.64 10.61
N ILE A 573 -7.24 36.77 9.84
CA ILE A 573 -6.20 37.09 8.85
C ILE A 573 -6.77 36.78 7.46
N GLY A 574 -6.72 37.74 6.54
CA GLY A 574 -7.34 37.65 5.22
C GLY A 574 -6.67 36.68 4.23
N THR A 575 -7.27 36.57 3.04
CA THR A 575 -6.67 35.85 1.90
C THR A 575 -5.41 36.56 1.46
N ASP A 576 -4.33 35.80 1.20
CA ASP A 576 -3.03 36.27 0.70
C ASP A 576 -2.44 37.47 1.49
N ALA A 577 -2.87 37.69 2.75
CA ALA A 577 -2.68 38.92 3.50
C ALA A 577 -1.22 39.30 3.83
N PHE A 578 -0.33 38.32 4.00
CA PHE A 578 1.12 38.47 4.11
C PHE A 578 1.85 37.67 3.01
N ALA A 579 1.20 37.44 1.87
CA ALA A 579 1.79 36.71 0.76
C ALA A 579 2.99 37.45 0.16
N TYR A 580 3.94 36.71 -0.40
CA TYR A 580 5.11 37.23 -1.12
C TYR A 580 5.89 38.28 -0.33
N ASN A 581 6.29 37.89 0.89
CA ASN A 581 7.10 38.70 1.79
C ASN A 581 8.41 37.97 2.15
N SER A 582 9.24 38.58 3.00
CA SER A 582 10.53 38.01 3.46
C SER A 582 10.47 37.44 4.88
N LEU A 583 9.28 37.05 5.37
CA LEU A 583 9.10 36.61 6.76
C LEU A 583 9.88 35.32 7.02
N THR A 584 10.71 35.32 8.07
CA THR A 584 11.57 34.17 8.42
C THR A 584 10.99 33.26 9.51
N SER A 585 10.06 33.79 10.29
CA SER A 585 9.18 33.07 11.22
C SER A 585 7.88 33.86 11.41
N VAL A 586 6.82 33.20 11.89
CA VAL A 586 5.60 33.88 12.32
C VAL A 586 4.98 33.15 13.52
N THR A 587 4.53 33.93 14.50
CA THR A 587 3.70 33.46 15.61
C THR A 587 2.28 33.90 15.34
N ILE A 588 1.37 32.96 15.12
CA ILE A 588 -0.06 33.25 14.94
C ILE A 588 -0.71 33.30 16.33
N PRO A 589 -1.34 34.43 16.74
CA PRO A 589 -1.94 34.56 18.06
C PRO A 589 -3.04 33.53 18.34
N ASP A 590 -3.17 33.09 19.60
CA ASP A 590 -4.18 32.09 20.02
C ASP A 590 -5.64 32.56 19.76
N SER A 591 -5.86 33.86 19.62
CA SER A 591 -7.14 34.47 19.25
C SER A 591 -7.57 34.23 17.80
N VAL A 592 -6.66 33.83 16.90
CA VAL A 592 -6.95 33.70 15.46
C VAL A 592 -7.81 32.47 15.18
N THR A 593 -9.09 32.69 14.86
CA THR A 593 -10.02 31.63 14.46
C THR A 593 -10.05 31.41 12.94
N THR A 594 -9.57 32.37 12.15
CA THR A 594 -9.67 32.36 10.69
C THR A 594 -8.36 32.81 10.05
N ILE A 595 -7.76 31.94 9.24
CA ILE A 595 -6.62 32.25 8.36
C ILE A 595 -7.09 32.05 6.91
N GLY A 596 -7.07 33.13 6.12
CA GLY A 596 -7.49 33.11 4.72
C GLY A 596 -6.59 32.26 3.84
N ARG A 597 -7.09 31.92 2.64
CA ARG A 597 -6.31 31.19 1.61
C ARG A 597 -4.96 31.90 1.43
N GLY A 598 -3.85 31.15 1.42
CA GLY A 598 -2.54 31.67 1.05
C GLY A 598 -1.97 32.77 1.94
N ALA A 599 -2.52 33.01 3.14
CA ALA A 599 -2.16 34.15 3.99
C ALA A 599 -0.66 34.36 4.22
N PHE A 600 0.18 33.32 4.17
CA PHE A 600 1.64 33.38 4.31
C PHE A 600 2.40 32.71 3.14
N VAL A 601 1.78 32.60 1.96
CA VAL A 601 2.41 31.96 0.78
C VAL A 601 3.64 32.75 0.31
N GLY A 602 4.66 32.07 -0.20
CA GLY A 602 5.79 32.71 -0.87
C GLY A 602 6.70 33.53 0.07
N ASN A 603 6.89 33.04 1.29
CA ASN A 603 7.75 33.64 2.31
C ASN A 603 9.03 32.82 2.54
N SER A 604 9.82 33.17 3.55
CA SER A 604 11.04 32.44 3.96
C SER A 604 10.86 31.74 5.31
N LEU A 605 9.63 31.34 5.66
CA LEU A 605 9.31 30.83 6.99
C LEU A 605 10.04 29.52 7.26
N THR A 606 10.87 29.51 8.30
CA THR A 606 11.60 28.33 8.77
C THR A 606 10.87 27.59 9.88
N SER A 607 9.99 28.29 10.60
CA SER A 607 9.07 27.75 11.59
C SER A 607 7.77 28.58 11.65
N VAL A 608 6.68 27.92 12.03
CA VAL A 608 5.36 28.51 12.32
C VAL A 608 4.77 27.81 13.54
N THR A 609 4.18 28.58 14.45
CA THR A 609 3.30 28.07 15.50
C THR A 609 1.85 28.22 15.05
N ILE A 610 1.11 27.12 14.94
CA ILE A 610 -0.33 27.10 14.66
C ILE A 610 -1.07 26.92 16.00
N PRO A 611 -1.96 27.84 16.41
CA PRO A 611 -2.64 27.76 17.69
C PRO A 611 -3.79 26.74 17.69
N ASN A 612 -4.16 26.25 18.88
CA ASN A 612 -5.23 25.25 19.09
C ASN A 612 -6.65 25.77 18.77
N SER A 613 -6.81 27.06 18.46
CA SER A 613 -8.04 27.67 17.96
C SER A 613 -8.29 27.42 16.47
N VAL A 614 -7.25 27.06 15.70
CA VAL A 614 -7.37 26.77 14.26
C VAL A 614 -7.92 25.36 14.05
N THR A 615 -9.08 25.27 13.38
CA THR A 615 -9.77 24.00 13.08
C THR A 615 -9.63 23.54 11.62
N ILE A 616 -9.19 24.43 10.73
CA ILE A 616 -8.98 24.17 9.29
C ILE A 616 -7.70 24.90 8.87
N ILE A 617 -6.75 24.19 8.27
CA ILE A 617 -5.61 24.83 7.59
C ILE A 617 -6.02 25.07 6.14
N GLY A 618 -6.21 26.33 5.77
CA GLY A 618 -6.74 26.73 4.47
C GLY A 618 -5.87 26.37 3.26
N ARG A 619 -6.42 26.58 2.06
CA ARG A 619 -5.70 26.38 0.79
C ARG A 619 -4.42 27.23 0.77
N SER A 620 -3.28 26.59 0.49
CA SER A 620 -1.96 27.23 0.27
C SER A 620 -1.41 28.11 1.40
N VAL A 621 -1.96 28.06 2.62
CA VAL A 621 -1.65 29.02 3.70
C VAL A 621 -0.16 29.18 3.99
N PHE A 622 0.60 28.07 4.01
CA PHE A 622 2.04 28.04 4.27
C PHE A 622 2.84 27.48 3.08
N ALA A 623 2.31 27.56 1.87
CA ALA A 623 2.98 27.08 0.67
C ALA A 623 4.17 27.98 0.30
N GLN A 624 5.13 27.45 -0.47
CA GLN A 624 6.30 28.20 -0.97
C GLN A 624 7.05 28.90 0.18
N ASN A 625 7.61 28.09 1.08
CA ASN A 625 8.33 28.51 2.28
C ASN A 625 9.53 27.55 2.54
N SER A 626 10.20 27.67 3.68
CA SER A 626 11.36 26.83 4.06
C SER A 626 11.14 26.08 5.37
N LEU A 627 9.90 25.64 5.62
CA LEU A 627 9.56 24.89 6.83
C LEU A 627 10.24 23.53 6.82
N THR A 628 11.10 23.26 7.80
CA THR A 628 11.80 21.96 7.92
C THR A 628 11.05 20.96 8.80
N SER A 629 10.16 21.45 9.66
CA SER A 629 9.18 20.70 10.44
C SER A 629 7.92 21.54 10.67
N ILE A 630 6.82 20.90 11.02
CA ILE A 630 5.58 21.56 11.45
C ILE A 630 4.86 20.72 12.50
N THR A 631 4.28 21.38 13.51
CA THR A 631 3.35 20.77 14.45
C THR A 631 1.93 21.18 14.05
N ILE A 632 1.10 20.20 13.69
CA ILE A 632 -0.32 20.43 13.37
C ILE A 632 -1.11 20.11 14.65
N PRO A 633 -1.86 21.06 15.24
CA PRO A 633 -2.58 20.81 16.49
C PRO A 633 -3.81 19.91 16.30
N ASN A 634 -4.17 19.16 17.35
CA ASN A 634 -5.30 18.21 17.36
C ASN A 634 -6.69 18.89 17.22
N SER A 635 -6.75 20.22 17.09
CA SER A 635 -7.93 20.98 16.69
C SER A 635 -8.21 20.90 15.19
N VAL A 636 -7.19 20.61 14.36
CA VAL A 636 -7.27 20.67 12.89
C VAL A 636 -8.01 19.46 12.34
N THR A 637 -9.13 19.70 11.67
CA THR A 637 -10.01 18.65 11.09
C THR A 637 -9.81 18.46 9.59
N THR A 638 -9.16 19.41 8.91
CA THR A 638 -8.95 19.43 7.46
C THR A 638 -7.64 20.14 7.13
N ILE A 639 -6.83 19.52 6.27
CA ILE A 639 -5.63 20.13 5.67
C ILE A 639 -5.94 20.45 4.21
N GLY A 640 -6.01 21.74 3.88
CA GLY A 640 -6.46 22.23 2.59
C GLY A 640 -5.48 22.00 1.43
N VAL A 641 -6.00 22.20 0.21
CA VAL A 641 -5.25 22.12 -1.06
C VAL A 641 -3.94 22.89 -0.96
N ARG A 642 -2.82 22.22 -1.19
CA ARG A 642 -1.45 22.76 -1.18
C ARG A 642 -1.05 23.48 0.11
N ALA A 643 -1.68 23.20 1.26
CA ALA A 643 -1.47 23.92 2.53
C ALA A 643 0.01 24.11 2.92
N PHE A 644 0.87 23.10 2.69
CA PHE A 644 2.31 23.09 2.98
C PHE A 644 3.16 22.77 1.73
N ALA A 645 2.61 22.94 0.52
CA ALA A 645 3.32 22.62 -0.73
C ALA A 645 4.58 23.47 -0.92
N SER A 646 5.63 22.92 -1.52
CA SER A 646 6.91 23.61 -1.74
C SER A 646 7.52 24.13 -0.42
N ASN A 647 7.97 23.19 0.41
CA ASN A 647 8.66 23.42 1.68
C ASN A 647 9.82 22.40 1.85
N ASP A 648 10.56 22.49 2.96
CA ASP A 648 11.69 21.62 3.28
C ASP A 648 11.35 20.51 4.30
N LEU A 649 10.06 20.16 4.47
CA LEU A 649 9.61 19.30 5.58
C LEU A 649 10.26 17.92 5.51
N ILE A 650 10.95 17.49 6.57
CA ILE A 650 11.67 16.20 6.62
C ILE A 650 10.75 15.05 7.11
N SER A 651 9.76 15.40 7.93
CA SER A 651 8.73 14.50 8.47
C SER A 651 7.50 15.31 8.88
N VAL A 652 6.31 14.70 8.83
CA VAL A 652 5.08 15.29 9.39
C VAL A 652 4.24 14.21 10.08
N THR A 653 3.70 14.57 11.24
CA THR A 653 2.65 13.81 11.94
C THR A 653 1.33 14.50 11.66
N ILE A 654 0.38 13.78 11.06
CA ILE A 654 -0.98 14.27 10.82
C ILE A 654 -1.84 13.78 11.99
N PRO A 655 -2.50 14.67 12.77
CA PRO A 655 -3.24 14.28 13.97
C PRO A 655 -4.59 13.62 13.62
N ASP A 656 -5.09 12.77 14.51
CA ASP A 656 -6.27 11.93 14.29
C ASP A 656 -7.58 12.70 14.10
N SER A 657 -7.60 14.00 14.37
CA SER A 657 -8.70 14.90 14.03
C SER A 657 -8.86 15.13 12.52
N VAL A 658 -7.80 14.93 11.70
CA VAL A 658 -7.80 15.22 10.27
C VAL A 658 -8.53 14.15 9.47
N THR A 659 -9.66 14.53 8.87
CA THR A 659 -10.49 13.60 8.07
C THR A 659 -10.17 13.60 6.57
N SER A 660 -9.46 14.62 6.08
CA SER A 660 -9.13 14.78 4.66
C SER A 660 -7.80 15.52 4.47
N ILE A 661 -6.99 15.01 3.55
CA ILE A 661 -5.74 15.62 3.08
C ILE A 661 -6.00 16.11 1.65
N GLY A 662 -6.09 17.43 1.48
CA GLY A 662 -6.41 18.07 0.20
C GLY A 662 -5.29 18.02 -0.84
N ASP A 663 -5.65 18.35 -2.08
CA ASP A 663 -4.77 18.17 -3.24
C ASP A 663 -3.44 18.91 -3.10
N GLY A 664 -2.32 18.20 -3.27
CA GLY A 664 -0.97 18.73 -3.18
C GLY A 664 -0.56 19.21 -1.78
N ALA A 665 -1.32 18.88 -0.72
CA ALA A 665 -1.12 19.42 0.63
C ALA A 665 0.34 19.42 1.12
N PHE A 666 1.10 18.36 0.84
CA PHE A 666 2.51 18.20 1.18
C PHE A 666 3.39 17.94 -0.06
N SER A 667 2.97 18.40 -1.25
CA SER A 667 3.74 18.21 -2.47
C SER A 667 5.04 19.03 -2.46
N ASN A 668 6.04 18.58 -3.23
CA ASN A 668 7.35 19.23 -3.37
C ASN A 668 7.98 19.51 -2.00
N ASN A 669 8.23 18.45 -1.24
CA ASN A 669 8.78 18.53 0.11
C ASN A 669 9.94 17.53 0.29
N SER A 670 10.57 17.53 1.47
CA SER A 670 11.68 16.62 1.77
C SER A 670 11.27 15.34 2.52
N LEU A 671 9.97 15.02 2.62
CA LEU A 671 9.45 14.05 3.59
C LEU A 671 10.08 12.68 3.42
N THR A 672 10.70 12.16 4.47
CA THR A 672 11.30 10.82 4.52
C THR A 672 10.37 9.77 5.12
N SER A 673 9.40 10.22 5.93
CA SER A 673 8.32 9.45 6.53
C SER A 673 7.09 10.35 6.75
N VAL A 674 5.89 9.78 6.64
CA VAL A 674 4.63 10.39 7.06
C VAL A 674 3.77 9.35 7.78
N THR A 675 3.08 9.77 8.84
CA THR A 675 2.01 9.00 9.49
C THR A 675 0.67 9.56 9.02
N ILE A 676 -0.17 8.71 8.41
CA ILE A 676 -1.53 9.04 7.97
C ILE A 676 -2.50 8.33 8.92
N PRO A 677 -3.33 9.05 9.71
CA PRO A 677 -4.19 8.45 10.72
C PRO A 677 -5.46 7.82 10.11
N ASN A 678 -6.05 6.87 10.85
CA ASN A 678 -7.23 6.08 10.44
C ASN A 678 -8.55 6.90 10.34
N SER A 679 -8.49 8.21 10.56
CA SER A 679 -9.56 9.16 10.30
C SER A 679 -9.56 9.72 8.89
N VAL A 680 -8.44 9.63 8.15
CA VAL A 680 -8.32 10.14 6.78
C VAL A 680 -9.10 9.23 5.82
N ILE A 681 -10.15 9.77 5.20
CA ILE A 681 -10.98 9.04 4.23
C ILE A 681 -10.45 9.19 2.79
N THR A 682 -9.78 10.31 2.52
CA THR A 682 -9.34 10.70 1.17
C THR A 682 -7.92 11.26 1.19
N ILE A 683 -7.07 10.73 0.30
CA ILE A 683 -5.77 11.32 -0.06
C ILE A 683 -5.97 12.00 -1.42
N GLY A 684 -5.93 13.33 -1.45
CA GLY A 684 -6.16 14.14 -2.65
C GLY A 684 -5.09 13.98 -3.74
N ASP A 685 -5.34 14.60 -4.90
CA ASP A 685 -4.41 14.56 -6.03
C ASP A 685 -3.10 15.27 -5.67
N GLU A 686 -1.94 14.83 -6.17
CA GLU A 686 -0.61 15.36 -5.84
C GLU A 686 -0.21 15.32 -4.33
N ALA A 687 -1.02 14.78 -3.40
CA ALA A 687 -0.92 15.08 -1.95
C ALA A 687 0.49 14.96 -1.32
N PHE A 688 1.29 13.97 -1.73
CA PHE A 688 2.68 13.74 -1.33
C PHE A 688 3.65 13.66 -2.53
N HIS A 689 3.26 14.20 -3.69
CA HIS A 689 4.05 14.28 -4.93
C HIS A 689 5.42 14.95 -4.71
N TYR A 690 6.49 14.39 -5.29
CA TYR A 690 7.89 14.83 -5.14
C TYR A 690 8.30 14.99 -3.67
N ASN A 691 8.52 13.84 -3.03
CA ASN A 691 9.04 13.70 -1.67
C ASN A 691 10.13 12.61 -1.61
N ASN A 692 10.69 12.36 -0.42
CA ASN A 692 11.75 11.35 -0.21
C ASN A 692 11.23 10.06 0.46
N LEU A 693 9.91 9.79 0.44
CA LEU A 693 9.29 8.70 1.20
C LEU A 693 9.81 7.35 0.71
N LYS A 694 10.30 6.51 1.64
CA LYS A 694 10.76 5.13 1.35
C LYS A 694 9.69 4.07 1.53
N SER A 695 8.69 4.40 2.35
CA SER A 695 7.56 3.57 2.73
C SER A 695 6.45 4.50 3.20
N VAL A 696 5.20 4.15 2.94
CA VAL A 696 4.02 4.80 3.52
C VAL A 696 3.01 3.72 3.91
N THR A 697 2.38 3.89 5.07
CA THR A 697 1.21 3.10 5.47
C THR A 697 -0.02 3.89 5.08
N ILE A 698 -0.84 3.37 4.17
CA ILE A 698 -2.15 3.93 3.84
C ILE A 698 -3.18 3.17 4.71
N PRO A 699 -3.95 3.84 5.57
CA PRO A 699 -4.93 3.18 6.44
C PRO A 699 -6.18 2.73 5.66
N ASP A 700 -6.88 1.66 6.11
CA ASP A 700 -8.12 1.17 5.46
C ASP A 700 -9.33 2.10 5.62
N SER A 701 -9.15 3.29 6.19
CA SER A 701 -10.12 4.38 6.10
C SER A 701 -10.12 5.01 4.70
N VAL A 702 -9.01 4.92 3.96
CA VAL A 702 -8.83 5.54 2.64
C VAL A 702 -9.56 4.73 1.56
N THR A 703 -10.58 5.30 0.95
CA THR A 703 -11.34 4.64 -0.15
C THR A 703 -10.77 4.93 -1.54
N THR A 704 -10.00 6.01 -1.65
CA THR A 704 -9.53 6.58 -2.93
C THR A 704 -8.12 7.15 -2.76
N ILE A 705 -7.22 6.81 -3.68
CA ILE A 705 -5.88 7.39 -3.79
C ILE A 705 -5.89 8.30 -5.03
N GLY A 706 -5.68 9.60 -4.83
CA GLY A 706 -5.69 10.62 -5.88
C GLY A 706 -4.64 10.44 -6.97
N ALA A 707 -4.79 11.17 -8.07
CA ALA A 707 -3.83 11.21 -9.17
C ALA A 707 -2.50 11.82 -8.70
N SER A 708 -1.36 11.29 -9.14
CA SER A 708 0.00 11.68 -8.69
C SER A 708 0.21 11.69 -7.16
N ALA A 709 -0.67 11.09 -6.35
CA ALA A 709 -0.68 11.26 -4.89
C ALA A 709 0.66 10.92 -4.20
N PHE A 710 1.41 9.94 -4.72
CA PHE A 710 2.76 9.58 -4.30
C PHE A 710 3.77 9.59 -5.45
N GLU A 711 3.52 10.34 -6.53
CA GLU A 711 4.44 10.48 -7.67
C GLU A 711 5.84 10.94 -7.21
N GLY A 712 6.89 10.45 -7.86
CA GLY A 712 8.24 11.00 -7.73
C GLY A 712 8.85 10.82 -6.34
N ASN A 713 8.55 9.68 -5.70
CA ASN A 713 9.02 9.32 -4.36
C ASN A 713 10.10 8.22 -4.43
N ARG A 714 10.43 7.62 -3.28
CA ARG A 714 11.41 6.52 -3.18
C ARG A 714 10.81 5.25 -2.59
N LEU A 715 9.49 5.07 -2.74
CA LEU A 715 8.76 3.94 -2.16
C LEU A 715 9.36 2.63 -2.72
N THR A 716 9.76 1.70 -1.85
CA THR A 716 10.29 0.39 -2.27
C THR A 716 9.23 -0.72 -2.22
N ILE A 717 8.18 -0.50 -1.43
CA ILE A 717 7.01 -1.38 -1.28
C ILE A 717 5.79 -0.50 -1.06
N ILE A 718 4.63 -0.95 -1.55
CA ILE A 718 3.34 -0.36 -1.19
C ILE A 718 2.30 -1.47 -0.97
N ILE A 719 1.51 -1.31 0.10
CA ILE A 719 0.34 -2.12 0.39
C ILE A 719 -0.87 -1.22 0.13
N ILE A 720 -1.74 -1.62 -0.80
CA ILE A 720 -2.99 -0.92 -1.08
C ILE A 720 -4.06 -1.53 -0.15
N PRO A 721 -4.72 -0.74 0.73
CA PRO A 721 -5.68 -1.30 1.69
C PRO A 721 -6.98 -1.76 1.03
N HIS A 722 -7.68 -2.69 1.69
CA HIS A 722 -8.87 -3.38 1.14
C HIS A 722 -10.10 -2.48 0.96
N SER A 723 -10.02 -1.24 1.43
CA SER A 723 -10.99 -0.15 1.23
C SER A 723 -10.86 0.55 -0.12
N VAL A 724 -9.70 0.49 -0.78
CA VAL A 724 -9.44 1.22 -2.02
C VAL A 724 -10.16 0.56 -3.17
N THR A 725 -10.98 1.33 -3.87
CA THR A 725 -11.75 0.88 -5.04
C THR A 725 -11.14 1.30 -6.37
N SER A 726 -10.33 2.36 -6.37
CA SER A 726 -9.64 2.88 -7.55
C SER A 726 -8.28 3.50 -7.19
N ILE A 727 -7.30 3.30 -8.08
CA ILE A 727 -5.96 3.90 -7.98
C ILE A 727 -5.86 4.98 -9.06
N GLY A 728 -5.59 6.23 -8.66
CA GLY A 728 -5.50 7.38 -9.56
C GLY A 728 -4.43 7.25 -10.65
N ALA A 729 -4.55 8.08 -11.69
CA ALA A 729 -3.51 8.20 -12.71
C ALA A 729 -2.20 8.71 -12.09
N ASP A 730 -1.05 8.20 -12.53
CA ASP A 730 0.29 8.54 -12.02
C ASP A 730 0.49 8.33 -10.48
N ALA A 731 -0.46 7.71 -9.76
CA ALA A 731 -0.51 7.73 -8.30
C ALA A 731 0.77 7.24 -7.59
N PHE A 732 1.51 6.31 -8.19
CA PHE A 732 2.80 5.81 -7.74
C PHE A 732 3.89 5.88 -8.84
N TYR A 733 3.74 6.79 -9.80
CA TYR A 733 4.70 6.99 -10.90
C TYR A 733 6.08 7.44 -10.39
N ASP A 734 7.14 7.09 -11.12
CA ASP A 734 8.54 7.48 -10.88
C ASP A 734 8.99 7.19 -9.42
N ASN A 735 8.96 5.92 -9.05
CA ASN A 735 9.25 5.42 -7.70
C ASN A 735 10.25 4.25 -7.75
N ASN A 736 10.44 3.52 -6.64
CA ASN A 736 11.38 2.39 -6.56
C ASN A 736 10.70 1.06 -6.19
N ILE A 737 9.39 0.95 -6.39
CA ILE A 737 8.55 -0.14 -5.88
C ILE A 737 8.95 -1.45 -6.56
N THR A 738 9.34 -2.46 -5.79
CA THR A 738 9.69 -3.80 -6.29
C THR A 738 8.55 -4.80 -6.20
N SER A 739 7.57 -4.55 -5.32
CA SER A 739 6.35 -5.35 -5.16
C SER A 739 5.18 -4.46 -4.72
N VAL A 740 3.99 -4.75 -5.25
CA VAL A 740 2.71 -4.15 -4.85
C VAL A 740 1.68 -5.25 -4.66
N ILE A 741 0.88 -5.14 -3.59
CA ILE A 741 -0.33 -5.96 -3.40
C ILE A 741 -1.52 -5.11 -3.81
N ILE A 742 -2.26 -5.55 -4.83
CA ILE A 742 -3.50 -4.93 -5.31
C ILE A 742 -4.68 -5.80 -4.81
N PRO A 743 -5.53 -5.32 -3.89
CA PRO A 743 -6.63 -6.11 -3.35
C PRO A 743 -7.81 -6.22 -4.32
N ASN A 744 -8.60 -7.29 -4.14
CA ASN A 744 -9.84 -7.59 -4.89
C ASN A 744 -10.95 -6.51 -4.78
N SER A 745 -10.72 -5.42 -4.05
CA SER A 745 -11.59 -4.23 -3.98
C SER A 745 -11.34 -3.27 -5.15
N VAL A 746 -10.14 -3.28 -5.73
CA VAL A 746 -9.75 -2.38 -6.82
C VAL A 746 -10.43 -2.81 -8.13
N THR A 747 -11.15 -1.90 -8.75
CA THR A 747 -11.83 -2.11 -10.04
C THR A 747 -11.18 -1.37 -11.20
N ALA A 748 -10.42 -0.30 -10.91
CA ALA A 748 -9.71 0.49 -11.90
C ALA A 748 -8.30 0.90 -11.44
N ILE A 749 -7.34 0.77 -12.36
CA ILE A 749 -5.95 1.24 -12.21
C ILE A 749 -5.73 2.33 -13.25
N GLY A 750 -5.39 3.55 -12.80
CA GLY A 750 -5.24 4.71 -13.68
C GLY A 750 -4.06 4.65 -14.65
N THR A 751 -4.13 5.51 -15.67
CA THR A 751 -3.04 5.81 -16.61
C THR A 751 -1.72 6.03 -15.86
N ARG A 752 -0.64 5.35 -16.28
CA ARG A 752 0.71 5.42 -15.67
C ARG A 752 0.80 5.13 -14.15
N ALA A 753 -0.24 4.61 -13.49
CA ALA A 753 -0.32 4.54 -12.02
C ALA A 753 0.88 3.89 -11.32
N PHE A 754 1.53 2.90 -11.93
CA PHE A 754 2.74 2.23 -11.43
C PHE A 754 3.93 2.33 -12.41
N ALA A 755 3.89 3.25 -13.37
CA ALA A 755 4.94 3.38 -14.37
C ALA A 755 6.26 3.92 -13.77
N LYS A 756 7.40 3.60 -14.41
CA LYS A 756 8.75 3.91 -13.89
C LYS A 756 8.95 3.43 -12.45
N ASN A 757 8.79 2.14 -12.25
CA ASN A 757 9.07 1.45 -10.98
C ASN A 757 10.06 0.30 -11.21
N ARG A 758 10.16 -0.61 -10.24
CA ARG A 758 11.07 -1.76 -10.26
C ARG A 758 10.32 -3.08 -10.04
N LEU A 759 9.02 -3.10 -10.36
CA LEU A 759 8.17 -4.28 -10.17
C LEU A 759 8.75 -5.45 -10.96
N THR A 760 9.08 -6.55 -10.27
CA THR A 760 9.61 -7.77 -10.90
C THR A 760 8.52 -8.81 -11.17
N SER A 761 7.46 -8.77 -10.37
CA SER A 761 6.24 -9.56 -10.51
C SER A 761 5.03 -8.68 -10.21
N LEU A 762 3.86 -9.08 -10.72
CA LEU A 762 2.61 -8.38 -10.56
C LEU A 762 1.45 -9.38 -10.64
N VAL A 763 0.56 -9.33 -9.66
CA VAL A 763 -0.75 -9.98 -9.73
C VAL A 763 -1.79 -8.88 -9.80
N ILE A 764 -2.55 -8.85 -10.88
CA ILE A 764 -3.71 -7.97 -11.04
C ILE A 764 -4.96 -8.84 -10.79
N PRO A 765 -5.83 -8.49 -9.83
CA PRO A 765 -6.99 -9.32 -9.51
C PRO A 765 -8.09 -9.22 -10.55
N ASP A 766 -8.90 -10.27 -10.69
CA ASP A 766 -10.07 -10.35 -11.60
C ASP A 766 -11.17 -9.29 -11.31
N SER A 767 -11.06 -8.53 -10.21
CA SER A 767 -11.89 -7.34 -9.95
C SER A 767 -11.57 -6.16 -10.88
N VAL A 768 -10.35 -6.08 -11.45
CA VAL A 768 -9.86 -4.93 -12.23
C VAL A 768 -10.40 -4.96 -13.66
N THR A 769 -11.48 -4.22 -13.91
CA THR A 769 -12.10 -4.08 -15.23
C THR A 769 -11.35 -3.13 -16.16
N THR A 770 -10.46 -2.28 -15.62
CA THR A 770 -9.79 -1.21 -16.38
C THR A 770 -8.35 -1.03 -15.91
N ILE A 771 -7.42 -1.11 -16.85
CA ILE A 771 -5.99 -0.87 -16.65
C ILE A 771 -5.57 0.21 -17.66
N GLY A 772 -5.42 1.43 -17.18
CA GLY A 772 -5.20 2.60 -18.03
C GLY A 772 -3.88 2.57 -18.80
N ALA A 773 -3.83 3.33 -19.89
CA ALA A 773 -2.66 3.57 -20.73
C ALA A 773 -1.36 3.70 -19.92
N SER A 774 -0.31 2.99 -20.33
CA SER A 774 0.99 2.96 -19.68
C SER A 774 1.01 2.53 -18.19
N ALA A 775 -0.06 1.96 -17.59
CA ALA A 775 -0.13 1.75 -16.12
C ALA A 775 1.09 1.05 -15.49
N PHE A 776 1.73 0.10 -16.19
CA PHE A 776 2.91 -0.63 -15.73
C PHE A 776 4.15 -0.42 -16.62
N HIS A 777 4.14 0.62 -17.46
CA HIS A 777 5.24 1.01 -18.35
C HIS A 777 6.55 1.25 -17.61
N SER A 778 7.70 0.88 -18.20
CA SER A 778 9.04 1.08 -17.60
C SER A 778 9.17 0.44 -16.21
N ASN A 779 9.09 -0.90 -16.17
CA ASN A 779 9.24 -1.72 -14.97
C ASN A 779 10.24 -2.87 -15.24
N SER A 780 10.26 -3.91 -14.39
CA SER A 780 11.14 -5.08 -14.52
C SER A 780 10.36 -6.40 -14.54
N LEU A 781 9.09 -6.35 -14.94
CA LEU A 781 8.18 -7.51 -14.90
C LEU A 781 8.70 -8.61 -15.83
N THR A 782 8.79 -9.85 -15.32
CA THR A 782 9.29 -11.01 -16.09
C THR A 782 8.18 -11.85 -16.70
N SER A 783 6.96 -11.76 -16.15
CA SER A 783 5.70 -12.30 -16.68
C SER A 783 4.53 -11.42 -16.20
N VAL A 784 3.37 -11.54 -16.86
CA VAL A 784 2.12 -10.96 -16.37
C VAL A 784 0.92 -11.79 -16.80
N THR A 785 -0.02 -11.97 -15.87
CA THR A 785 -1.35 -12.53 -16.14
C THR A 785 -2.34 -11.38 -16.26
N ILE A 786 -3.00 -11.26 -17.41
CA ILE A 786 -4.04 -10.25 -17.62
C ILE A 786 -5.37 -10.78 -17.05
N PRO A 787 -6.13 -9.98 -16.25
CA PRO A 787 -7.40 -10.43 -15.67
C PRO A 787 -8.49 -10.73 -16.71
N HIS A 788 -9.36 -11.69 -16.41
CA HIS A 788 -10.49 -12.12 -17.23
C HIS A 788 -11.61 -11.07 -17.38
N SER A 789 -11.52 -9.97 -16.62
CA SER A 789 -12.39 -8.80 -16.69
C SER A 789 -11.90 -7.73 -17.66
N VAL A 790 -10.65 -7.84 -18.18
CA VAL A 790 -10.07 -6.87 -19.12
C VAL A 790 -10.55 -7.15 -20.55
N ILE A 791 -11.06 -6.10 -21.22
CA ILE A 791 -11.56 -6.14 -22.60
C ILE A 791 -10.57 -5.50 -23.60
N THR A 792 -9.89 -4.43 -23.17
CA THR A 792 -8.87 -3.72 -23.96
C THR A 792 -7.56 -3.70 -23.19
N ILE A 793 -6.46 -3.98 -23.88
CA ILE A 793 -5.10 -3.78 -23.38
C ILE A 793 -4.60 -2.45 -23.95
N GLU A 794 -4.66 -1.40 -23.12
CA GLU A 794 -4.45 0.00 -23.53
C GLU A 794 -3.01 0.34 -23.97
N GLU A 795 -2.83 1.49 -24.63
CA GLU A 795 -1.53 1.91 -25.19
C GLU A 795 -0.37 1.82 -24.17
N TYR A 796 0.79 1.31 -24.60
CA TYR A 796 2.01 1.17 -23.81
C TYR A 796 1.88 0.44 -22.44
N VAL A 797 0.76 -0.18 -22.09
CA VAL A 797 0.43 -0.57 -20.70
C VAL A 797 1.46 -1.47 -20.00
N PHE A 798 2.12 -2.38 -20.73
CA PHE A 798 3.25 -3.19 -20.25
C PHE A 798 4.55 -2.94 -21.03
N ALA A 799 4.67 -1.81 -21.73
CA ALA A 799 5.85 -1.49 -22.52
C ALA A 799 7.10 -1.24 -21.66
N TYR A 800 8.28 -1.45 -22.22
CA TYR A 800 9.57 -1.30 -21.53
C TYR A 800 9.62 -2.12 -20.22
N ASN A 801 9.47 -3.44 -20.36
CA ASN A 801 9.54 -4.41 -19.27
C ASN A 801 10.50 -5.56 -19.65
N SER A 802 10.57 -6.60 -18.82
CA SER A 802 11.38 -7.80 -19.07
C SER A 802 10.51 -9.03 -19.39
N LEU A 803 9.27 -8.83 -19.88
CA LEU A 803 8.29 -9.91 -20.02
C LEU A 803 8.83 -10.99 -20.96
N THR A 804 8.88 -12.22 -20.49
CA THR A 804 9.31 -13.41 -21.25
C THR A 804 8.13 -14.21 -21.82
N SER A 805 6.98 -14.08 -21.15
CA SER A 805 5.67 -14.61 -21.52
C SER A 805 4.58 -13.63 -21.08
N VAL A 806 3.39 -13.76 -21.68
CA VAL A 806 2.17 -13.06 -21.28
C VAL A 806 0.96 -13.98 -21.50
N THR A 807 0.04 -14.00 -20.54
CA THR A 807 -1.24 -14.70 -20.67
C THR A 807 -2.34 -13.69 -21.01
N ILE A 808 -2.87 -13.78 -22.23
CA ILE A 808 -3.97 -12.94 -22.72
C ILE A 808 -5.28 -13.75 -22.64
N PRO A 809 -6.28 -13.36 -21.83
CA PRO A 809 -7.52 -14.11 -21.68
C PRO A 809 -8.51 -13.87 -22.82
N ASN A 810 -9.45 -14.82 -22.96
CA ASN A 810 -10.55 -14.79 -23.95
C ASN A 810 -11.58 -13.67 -23.77
N SER A 811 -11.38 -12.76 -22.80
CA SER A 811 -12.14 -11.51 -22.64
C SER A 811 -11.63 -10.37 -23.53
N VAL A 812 -10.34 -10.40 -23.90
CA VAL A 812 -9.68 -9.30 -24.61
C VAL A 812 -10.11 -9.28 -26.07
N THR A 813 -10.61 -8.13 -26.53
CA THR A 813 -10.99 -7.87 -27.94
C THR A 813 -9.99 -6.96 -28.67
N THR A 814 -9.28 -6.10 -27.93
CA THR A 814 -8.41 -5.06 -28.49
C THR A 814 -7.06 -5.01 -27.77
N ILE A 815 -5.97 -4.87 -28.53
CA ILE A 815 -4.62 -4.57 -28.05
C ILE A 815 -4.12 -3.32 -28.79
N GLU A 816 -3.84 -2.24 -28.05
CA GLU A 816 -3.57 -0.90 -28.59
C GLU A 816 -2.08 -0.64 -28.88
N GLU A 817 -1.76 0.57 -29.41
CA GLU A 817 -0.41 0.89 -29.86
C GLU A 817 0.65 0.66 -28.76
N TYR A 818 1.75 -0.01 -29.11
CA TYR A 818 2.88 -0.31 -28.23
C TYR A 818 2.58 -1.11 -26.93
N ALA A 819 1.38 -1.68 -26.71
CA ALA A 819 0.97 -2.31 -25.45
C ALA A 819 2.00 -3.23 -24.75
N PHE A 820 2.73 -4.05 -25.52
CA PHE A 820 3.80 -4.97 -25.08
C PHE A 820 5.17 -4.66 -25.71
N ALA A 821 5.38 -3.45 -26.22
CA ALA A 821 6.62 -3.08 -26.90
C ALA A 821 7.83 -3.03 -25.95
N TYR A 822 9.03 -3.26 -26.48
CA TYR A 822 10.29 -3.25 -25.72
C TYR A 822 10.26 -4.22 -24.53
N ASN A 823 10.02 -5.50 -24.83
CA ASN A 823 10.00 -6.63 -23.89
C ASN A 823 10.93 -7.75 -24.38
N SER A 824 10.93 -8.91 -23.71
CA SER A 824 11.71 -10.10 -24.09
C SER A 824 10.83 -11.32 -24.34
N LEU A 825 9.64 -11.11 -24.93
CA LEU A 825 8.68 -12.19 -25.16
C LEU A 825 9.29 -13.25 -26.06
N THR A 826 9.05 -14.52 -25.74
CA THR A 826 9.62 -15.68 -26.46
C THR A 826 8.62 -16.29 -27.45
N SER A 827 7.36 -16.35 -27.02
CA SER A 827 6.17 -16.64 -27.80
C SER A 827 4.99 -15.80 -27.30
N VAL A 828 3.93 -15.67 -28.11
CA VAL A 828 2.65 -15.04 -27.72
C VAL A 828 1.50 -15.85 -28.31
N THR A 829 0.47 -16.11 -27.51
CA THR A 829 -0.83 -16.61 -28.00
C THR A 829 -1.85 -15.48 -28.05
N ILE A 830 -2.46 -15.28 -29.22
CA ILE A 830 -3.54 -14.32 -29.45
C ILE A 830 -4.87 -15.09 -29.49
N PRO A 831 -5.74 -14.96 -28.47
CA PRO A 831 -6.98 -15.70 -28.42
C PRO A 831 -7.97 -15.27 -29.52
N ASN A 832 -8.94 -16.15 -29.81
CA ASN A 832 -9.92 -15.91 -30.88
C ASN A 832 -10.85 -14.71 -30.59
N SER A 833 -10.92 -14.25 -29.34
CA SER A 833 -11.62 -13.03 -28.92
C SER A 833 -11.00 -11.74 -29.49
N VAL A 834 -9.67 -11.72 -29.72
CA VAL A 834 -8.96 -10.50 -30.16
C VAL A 834 -9.30 -10.21 -31.62
N THR A 835 -10.11 -9.18 -31.85
CA THR A 835 -10.48 -8.68 -33.18
C THR A 835 -9.53 -7.60 -33.69
N THR A 836 -8.90 -6.86 -32.79
CA THR A 836 -8.08 -5.68 -33.10
C THR A 836 -6.72 -5.78 -32.43
N ILE A 837 -5.65 -5.66 -33.22
CA ILE A 837 -4.30 -5.39 -32.72
C ILE A 837 -3.78 -4.20 -33.53
N GLU A 838 -3.41 -3.13 -32.83
CA GLU A 838 -2.92 -1.90 -33.44
C GLU A 838 -1.43 -1.98 -33.80
N ALA A 839 -0.89 -0.86 -34.31
CA ALA A 839 0.50 -0.83 -34.72
C ALA A 839 1.44 -1.05 -33.52
N LYS A 840 2.58 -1.68 -33.76
CA LYS A 840 3.73 -1.79 -32.85
C LYS A 840 3.42 -2.41 -31.47
N ALA A 841 2.23 -2.99 -31.27
CA ALA A 841 1.80 -3.59 -30.01
C ALA A 841 2.84 -4.58 -29.43
N PHE A 842 3.62 -5.25 -30.29
CA PHE A 842 4.70 -6.18 -29.89
C PHE A 842 6.09 -5.75 -30.39
N LEU A 843 6.26 -4.48 -30.78
CA LEU A 843 7.53 -3.94 -31.33
C LEU A 843 8.72 -4.20 -30.39
N ALA A 844 9.87 -4.53 -30.99
CA ALA A 844 11.13 -4.69 -30.26
C ALA A 844 11.08 -5.74 -29.13
N ASN A 845 10.46 -6.90 -29.41
CA ASN A 845 10.67 -8.14 -28.68
C ASN A 845 11.70 -9.01 -29.44
N PRO A 846 13.02 -8.86 -29.20
CA PRO A 846 14.07 -9.45 -30.04
C PRO A 846 14.19 -10.98 -29.92
N THR A 847 13.54 -11.56 -28.92
CA THR A 847 13.46 -12.99 -28.62
C THR A 847 12.19 -13.65 -29.16
N LEU A 848 11.26 -12.88 -29.76
CA LEU A 848 9.96 -13.39 -30.17
C LEU A 848 10.12 -14.29 -31.40
N SER A 849 9.95 -15.59 -31.17
CA SER A 849 10.27 -16.65 -32.14
C SER A 849 9.03 -17.27 -32.79
N SER A 850 7.86 -17.11 -32.17
CA SER A 850 6.60 -17.70 -32.59
C SER A 850 5.42 -16.87 -32.10
N VAL A 851 4.35 -16.84 -32.89
CA VAL A 851 3.06 -16.24 -32.53
C VAL A 851 1.96 -17.21 -32.89
N THR A 852 1.20 -17.66 -31.90
CA THR A 852 0.04 -18.53 -32.08
C THR A 852 -1.20 -17.65 -32.22
N ILE A 853 -1.95 -17.82 -33.31
CA ILE A 853 -3.23 -17.13 -33.52
C ILE A 853 -4.32 -18.19 -33.42
N GLU A 854 -5.17 -18.11 -32.39
CA GLU A 854 -6.34 -18.99 -32.28
C GLU A 854 -7.40 -18.58 -33.29
N GLY A 855 -8.06 -19.55 -33.93
CA GLY A 855 -9.15 -19.32 -34.90
C GLY A 855 -8.67 -18.80 -36.26
N ASP A 856 -9.43 -17.89 -36.87
CA ASP A 856 -9.11 -17.37 -38.22
C ASP A 856 -7.94 -16.38 -38.18
N SER A 857 -6.77 -16.83 -38.63
CA SER A 857 -5.54 -16.02 -38.69
C SER A 857 -5.59 -14.91 -39.75
N THR A 858 -6.54 -14.92 -40.69
CA THR A 858 -6.67 -13.87 -41.72
C THR A 858 -7.24 -12.56 -41.18
N ARG A 859 -7.81 -12.56 -39.95
CA ARG A 859 -8.48 -11.38 -39.35
C ARG A 859 -7.58 -10.14 -39.26
N PHE A 860 -6.27 -10.32 -39.13
CA PHE A 860 -5.28 -9.23 -39.03
C PHE A 860 -4.65 -8.80 -40.39
N LYS A 861 -5.16 -9.29 -41.52
CA LYS A 861 -4.94 -8.79 -42.90
C LYS A 861 -3.52 -8.25 -43.22
N ASN A 862 -2.51 -9.11 -43.12
CA ASN A 862 -1.10 -8.81 -43.46
C ASN A 862 -0.43 -7.68 -42.65
N ASN A 863 -1.05 -7.19 -41.57
CA ASN A 863 -0.50 -6.08 -40.76
C ASN A 863 0.63 -6.51 -39.80
N TRP A 864 1.11 -7.76 -39.84
CA TRP A 864 2.03 -8.35 -38.87
C TRP A 864 3.31 -7.53 -38.60
N ILE A 865 3.98 -7.06 -39.66
CA ILE A 865 5.16 -6.18 -39.55
C ILE A 865 4.78 -4.84 -38.91
N SER A 866 3.58 -4.32 -39.21
CA SER A 866 3.06 -3.10 -38.60
C SER A 866 2.68 -3.29 -37.14
N ILE A 867 2.30 -4.50 -36.71
CA ILE A 867 2.02 -4.90 -35.31
C ILE A 867 3.32 -5.09 -34.51
N GLY A 868 4.44 -5.34 -35.19
CA GLY A 868 5.76 -5.53 -34.58
C GLY A 868 6.22 -6.99 -34.49
N PHE A 869 5.54 -7.91 -35.17
CA PHE A 869 6.02 -9.29 -35.34
C PHE A 869 7.08 -9.38 -36.44
N PRO A 870 8.06 -10.32 -36.34
CA PRO A 870 9.16 -10.49 -37.30
C PRO A 870 8.74 -11.10 -38.65
#